data_AF-A0A964A3V9-F1
#
_entry.id   AF-A0A964A3V9-F1
#
_cell.length_a   1.000
_cell.length_b   1.000
_cell.length_c   1.000
_cell.angle_alpha   90.00
_cell.angle_beta   90.00
_cell.angle_gamma   90.00
#
_symmetry.space_group_name_H-M   'P 1'
#
loop_
_entity.id
_entity.type
_entity.pdbx_description
1 polymer ?
#
loop_
_entity_poly.entity_id
_entity_poly.type
_entity_poly.pdbx_seq_one_letter_code
_entity_poly.pdbx_strand_id
1 'polypeptide(L)'
;MSKLDSFFETVQDIVSYGESKGILKLYTENDSLNDNMLILNGRRVADFGSCSYLGLQFDSRIKKASIQAVEQYGTQFSASRVYVSSRHYLELESKLETVFGYPTLVGQTTTLCHIAAIPVLFSDSDAVILDHQVHNSVQNAVNLLKFRKVHVEMIRHNRMDLLEDMVKGLRSKFKRIWYMADGIYSMYGDESPVDAIYALMDKYPELHYYVDDAHGMSCFGEHGRGSVLNQRPLHPKCILVTSFAKAFPTGGAALVFPDRSMLQKVRNSGGPFLSSGPLQPAQLGAAIACADIHLSDEIYQLQKELQEKISFTNKMLTKYQMPSVSENRSPIFFVGVGLPKMGNAMIRRLLDEGYYTNLGVFPTVPMKNTGVRFTITRLNTEEQIEGMISAMAKHYPLALEETGFEMQKVYRAFRMEPPRDSVIEKKQTAGGMEKDGLQVQKFTSIRDIDRTEWDQYLGGRGSFDWKGLQLLENSFSNNEGRGQTWDFDYLIIKDETGKVVLATFFTTTLAKDDMLASSSVSEDVEKKRKTDHDFLVSKLTTMGSLLTEGNHMYLDEKHPQKKVVMELFFRELAHIQEARKASLVHVRDMVSTTELDHLFADHGFFKMQMPSNFILDQLEWKGEADFVDRLSKKGRYNLRHDVIKKSKHFTVRIPVVISGDQIRNWYHLYKQVKNRSLEINTFDLPFRLFENFAIHQEWDKLELCLEGSDKASAVVFSHKGRRVYSPVVIGMDYAVDPNLYLYRQMLYQVIKRAGELGMQQVRFGFTADIEKRKLGAQAWQPVAYVNAIDNYNLEALGSLALPQKNH
;
A
#
# COMPACT_ATOMS: atom_id res chain seq x y z
N MET A 1 -9.88 -4.35 13.18
CA MET A 1 -8.70 -4.78 12.42
C MET A 1 -7.74 -3.62 12.29
N SER A 2 -6.46 -3.89 12.48
CA SER A 2 -5.39 -2.95 12.17
C SER A 2 -5.27 -2.76 10.65
N LYS A 3 -4.60 -1.69 10.19
CA LYS A 3 -4.23 -1.54 8.76
C LYS A 3 -3.40 -2.73 8.25
N LEU A 4 -2.65 -3.38 9.14
CA LEU A 4 -1.83 -4.54 8.83
C LEU A 4 -2.69 -5.77 8.50
N ASP A 5 -3.79 -5.96 9.23
CA ASP A 5 -4.73 -7.07 8.99
C ASP A 5 -5.35 -6.93 7.58
N SER A 6 -5.75 -5.71 7.21
CA SER A 6 -6.31 -5.40 5.89
C SER A 6 -5.32 -5.62 4.74
N PHE A 7 -4.02 -5.35 4.98
CA PHE A 7 -2.97 -5.65 4.03
C PHE A 7 -2.85 -7.17 3.81
N PHE A 8 -2.76 -7.96 4.88
CA PHE A 8 -2.66 -9.41 4.75
C PHE A 8 -3.90 -10.05 4.12
N GLU A 9 -5.10 -9.54 4.42
CA GLU A 9 -6.32 -9.96 3.73
C GLU A 9 -6.26 -9.68 2.24
N THR A 10 -5.81 -8.48 1.84
CA THR A 10 -5.65 -8.16 0.40
C THR A 10 -4.64 -9.09 -0.27
N VAL A 11 -3.49 -9.36 0.37
CA VAL A 11 -2.48 -10.27 -0.16
C VAL A 11 -3.06 -11.69 -0.29
N GLN A 12 -3.79 -12.15 0.72
CA GLN A 12 -4.49 -13.42 0.68
C GLN A 12 -5.49 -13.48 -0.48
N ASP A 13 -6.34 -12.46 -0.64
CA ASP A 13 -7.37 -12.39 -1.69
C ASP A 13 -6.74 -12.45 -3.10
N ILE A 14 -5.65 -11.71 -3.34
CA ILE A 14 -4.92 -11.72 -4.62
C ILE A 14 -4.30 -13.09 -4.89
N VAL A 15 -3.63 -13.67 -3.89
CA VAL A 15 -2.96 -14.97 -4.04
C VAL A 15 -3.99 -16.09 -4.25
N SER A 16 -5.07 -16.11 -3.47
CA SER A 16 -6.17 -17.07 -3.60
C SER A 16 -6.88 -16.93 -4.94
N TYR A 17 -7.04 -15.71 -5.46
CA TYR A 17 -7.58 -15.50 -6.80
C TYR A 17 -6.66 -16.08 -7.88
N GLY A 18 -5.35 -15.81 -7.85
CA GLY A 18 -4.41 -16.41 -8.80
C GLY A 18 -4.31 -17.95 -8.68
N GLU A 19 -4.46 -18.50 -7.47
CA GLU A 19 -4.59 -19.95 -7.25
C GLU A 19 -5.85 -20.52 -7.90
N SER A 20 -7.01 -19.85 -7.74
CA SER A 20 -8.27 -20.24 -8.38
C SER A 20 -8.22 -20.22 -9.92
N LYS A 21 -7.28 -19.44 -10.49
CA LYS A 21 -7.03 -19.34 -11.94
C LYS A 21 -5.94 -20.31 -12.42
N GLY A 22 -5.31 -21.07 -11.52
CA GLY A 22 -4.27 -22.03 -11.86
C GLY A 22 -2.97 -21.38 -12.34
N ILE A 23 -2.61 -20.21 -11.80
CA ILE A 23 -1.40 -19.45 -12.21
C ILE A 23 -0.48 -19.07 -11.04
N LEU A 24 -0.95 -19.22 -9.80
CA LEU A 24 -0.14 -19.06 -8.57
C LEU A 24 -0.21 -20.33 -7.72
N LYS A 25 0.78 -20.53 -6.84
CA LYS A 25 0.94 -21.74 -6.01
C LYS A 25 0.90 -23.05 -6.81
N LEU A 26 1.61 -23.07 -7.92
CA LEU A 26 1.75 -24.25 -8.76
C LEU A 26 2.71 -25.27 -8.14
N TYR A 27 2.46 -26.55 -8.39
CA TYR A 27 3.34 -27.65 -8.02
C TYR A 27 3.93 -28.27 -9.28
N THR A 28 5.23 -28.56 -9.27
CA THR A 28 5.88 -29.29 -10.35
C THR A 28 5.53 -30.77 -10.30
N GLU A 29 5.19 -31.36 -11.44
CA GLU A 29 4.84 -32.79 -11.58
C GLU A 29 6.00 -33.63 -12.16
N ASN A 30 7.21 -33.07 -12.25
CA ASN A 30 8.39 -33.77 -12.73
C ASN A 30 8.87 -34.85 -11.74
N ASP A 31 9.16 -36.06 -12.22
CA ASP A 31 9.87 -37.09 -11.42
C ASP A 31 11.33 -36.71 -11.15
N SER A 32 11.96 -35.97 -12.08
CA SER A 32 13.30 -35.42 -11.93
C SER A 32 13.49 -34.16 -12.80
N LEU A 33 14.37 -33.26 -12.36
CA LEU A 33 14.71 -32.02 -13.07
C LEU A 33 16.20 -32.01 -13.42
N ASN A 34 16.51 -31.88 -14.71
CA ASN A 34 17.88 -31.79 -15.23
C ASN A 34 18.05 -30.69 -16.30
N ASP A 35 16.96 -30.04 -16.68
CA ASP A 35 16.91 -28.96 -17.67
C ASP A 35 16.01 -27.82 -17.15
N ASN A 36 15.63 -26.89 -18.03
CA ASN A 36 14.72 -25.79 -17.72
C ASN A 36 13.25 -26.09 -18.06
N MET A 37 12.83 -27.37 -18.11
CA MET A 37 11.47 -27.75 -18.47
C MET A 37 10.69 -28.27 -17.26
N LEU A 38 9.58 -27.61 -16.92
CA LEU A 38 8.68 -27.99 -15.84
C LEU A 38 7.46 -28.73 -16.41
N ILE A 39 6.83 -29.57 -15.60
CA ILE A 39 5.48 -30.08 -15.82
C ILE A 39 4.57 -29.40 -14.82
N LEU A 40 3.67 -28.53 -15.30
CA LEU A 40 2.71 -27.78 -14.49
C LEU A 40 1.30 -28.07 -15.02
N ASN A 41 0.39 -28.51 -14.16
CA ASN A 41 -0.99 -28.83 -14.53
C ASN A 41 -1.07 -29.83 -15.71
N GLY A 42 -0.23 -30.86 -15.70
CA GLY A 42 -0.10 -31.85 -16.78
C GLY A 42 0.56 -31.34 -18.07
N ARG A 43 1.12 -30.12 -18.10
CA ARG A 43 1.72 -29.51 -19.30
C ARG A 43 3.21 -29.29 -19.16
N ARG A 44 3.96 -29.64 -20.19
CA ARG A 44 5.40 -29.35 -20.26
C ARG A 44 5.63 -27.91 -20.69
N VAL A 45 6.32 -27.13 -19.88
CA VAL A 45 6.53 -25.69 -20.07
C VAL A 45 8.00 -25.30 -19.85
N ALA A 46 8.49 -24.31 -20.60
CA ALA A 46 9.83 -23.74 -20.39
C ALA A 46 9.82 -22.76 -19.21
N ASP A 47 10.81 -22.90 -18.32
CA ASP A 47 10.93 -22.12 -17.09
C ASP A 47 11.63 -20.77 -17.34
N PHE A 48 10.88 -19.69 -17.11
CA PHE A 48 11.40 -18.33 -17.03
C PHE A 48 11.16 -17.71 -15.64
N GLY A 49 10.88 -18.51 -14.62
CA GLY A 49 10.75 -18.09 -13.22
C GLY A 49 11.99 -18.35 -12.36
N SER A 50 12.89 -19.21 -12.81
CA SER A 50 14.10 -19.60 -12.06
C SER A 50 15.11 -18.48 -11.86
N CYS A 51 15.54 -18.30 -10.61
CA CYS A 51 16.64 -17.40 -10.25
C CYS A 51 18.03 -18.08 -10.34
N SER A 52 18.12 -19.29 -10.91
CA SER A 52 19.38 -20.03 -11.10
C SER A 52 20.09 -19.58 -12.36
N TYR A 53 20.53 -18.32 -12.38
CA TYR A 53 20.95 -17.64 -13.60
C TYR A 53 22.07 -18.37 -14.37
N LEU A 54 23.02 -18.99 -13.66
CA LEU A 54 24.09 -19.77 -14.30
C LEU A 54 23.75 -21.25 -14.55
N GLY A 55 22.60 -21.73 -14.08
CA GLY A 55 22.16 -23.12 -14.23
C GLY A 55 22.96 -24.14 -13.39
N LEU A 56 23.82 -23.67 -12.48
CA LEU A 56 24.77 -24.50 -11.73
C LEU A 56 24.10 -25.52 -10.80
N GLN A 57 22.81 -25.37 -10.48
CA GLN A 57 22.08 -26.30 -9.60
C GLN A 57 22.06 -27.75 -10.13
N PHE A 58 22.30 -27.92 -11.43
CA PHE A 58 22.38 -29.23 -12.06
C PHE A 58 23.80 -29.78 -12.18
N ASP A 59 24.84 -29.00 -11.81
CA ASP A 59 26.24 -29.38 -11.92
C ASP A 59 26.57 -30.62 -11.05
N SER A 60 27.18 -31.62 -11.68
CA SER A 60 27.49 -32.89 -11.02
C SER A 60 28.50 -32.77 -9.88
N ARG A 61 29.43 -31.80 -9.93
CA ARG A 61 30.43 -31.55 -8.88
C ARG A 61 29.74 -31.04 -7.61
N ILE A 62 28.81 -30.10 -7.77
CA ILE A 62 28.03 -29.53 -6.66
C ILE A 62 27.14 -30.61 -6.02
N LYS A 63 26.43 -31.41 -6.85
CA LYS A 63 25.61 -32.54 -6.35
C LYS A 63 26.44 -33.55 -5.56
N LYS A 64 27.60 -33.96 -6.10
CA LYS A 64 28.51 -34.91 -5.43
C LYS A 64 29.04 -34.36 -4.11
N ALA A 65 29.44 -33.09 -4.06
CA ALA A 65 29.90 -32.45 -2.83
C ALA A 65 28.80 -32.37 -1.76
N SER A 66 27.56 -32.11 -2.17
CA SER A 66 26.40 -32.17 -1.28
C SER A 66 26.19 -33.58 -0.70
N ILE A 67 26.24 -34.62 -1.53
CA ILE A 67 26.08 -36.02 -1.09
C ILE A 67 27.21 -36.39 -0.12
N GLN A 68 28.45 -36.08 -0.47
CA GLN A 68 29.62 -36.38 0.35
C GLN A 68 29.54 -35.70 1.73
N ALA A 69 29.08 -34.44 1.79
CA ALA A 69 28.92 -33.75 3.06
C ALA A 69 27.85 -34.40 3.95
N VAL A 70 26.78 -34.93 3.36
CA VAL A 70 25.75 -35.71 4.08
C VAL A 70 26.33 -37.03 4.60
N GLU A 71 27.10 -37.76 3.80
CA GLU A 71 27.75 -39.01 4.23
C GLU A 71 28.72 -38.79 5.39
N GLN A 72 29.42 -37.65 5.42
CA GLN A 72 30.43 -37.35 6.43
C GLN A 72 29.89 -36.73 7.72
N TYR A 73 28.89 -35.84 7.63
CA TYR A 73 28.40 -35.03 8.77
C TYR A 73 26.92 -35.25 9.08
N GLY A 74 26.26 -36.17 8.37
CA GLY A 74 24.83 -36.40 8.47
C GLY A 74 24.00 -35.34 7.75
N THR A 75 22.68 -35.48 7.84
CA THR A 75 21.74 -34.54 7.20
C THR A 75 21.67 -33.18 7.90
N GLN A 76 22.01 -33.14 9.19
CA GLN A 76 22.02 -31.93 10.00
C GLN A 76 23.11 -31.97 11.06
N PHE A 77 23.90 -30.89 11.15
CA PHE A 77 24.83 -30.68 12.26
C PHE A 77 24.07 -29.99 13.40
N SER A 78 23.49 -30.78 14.31
CA SER A 78 22.53 -30.29 15.33
C SER A 78 23.19 -29.57 16.51
N ALA A 79 23.94 -28.50 16.24
CA ALA A 79 24.52 -27.63 17.26
C ALA A 79 24.46 -26.16 16.82
N SER A 80 24.19 -25.26 17.76
CA SER A 80 24.31 -23.82 17.48
C SER A 80 25.79 -23.47 17.23
N ARG A 81 26.02 -22.57 16.27
CA ARG A 81 27.35 -22.14 15.84
C ARG A 81 28.16 -21.47 16.93
N VAL A 82 27.50 -20.90 17.95
CA VAL A 82 28.18 -20.32 19.13
C VAL A 82 28.92 -21.37 19.96
N TYR A 83 28.43 -22.61 20.00
CA TYR A 83 29.05 -23.70 20.76
C TYR A 83 30.07 -24.44 19.91
N VAL A 84 29.65 -24.90 18.73
CA VAL A 84 30.51 -25.64 17.81
C VAL A 84 29.96 -25.56 16.39
N SER A 85 30.86 -25.40 15.42
CA SER A 85 30.52 -25.32 13.99
C SER A 85 31.25 -26.42 13.20
N SER A 86 30.64 -26.89 12.11
CA SER A 86 31.33 -27.77 11.14
C SER A 86 32.54 -27.05 10.53
N ARG A 87 33.63 -27.79 10.29
CA ARG A 87 34.85 -27.27 9.64
C ARG A 87 34.57 -26.68 8.25
N HIS A 88 33.53 -27.17 7.56
CA HIS A 88 33.14 -26.66 6.24
C HIS A 88 32.83 -25.16 6.23
N TYR A 89 32.40 -24.56 7.35
CA TYR A 89 32.25 -23.10 7.42
C TYR A 89 33.57 -22.37 7.22
N LEU A 90 34.66 -22.85 7.84
CA LEU A 90 35.97 -22.21 7.74
C LEU A 90 36.50 -22.29 6.31
N GLU A 91 36.32 -23.44 5.67
CA GLU A 91 36.73 -23.64 4.28
C GLU A 91 35.93 -22.75 3.33
N LEU A 92 34.60 -22.75 3.46
CA LEU A 92 33.73 -21.92 2.65
C LEU A 92 34.01 -20.43 2.85
N GLU A 93 34.08 -19.95 4.08
CA GLU A 93 34.37 -18.54 4.40
C GLU A 93 35.74 -18.12 3.84
N SER A 94 36.77 -18.98 3.92
CA SER A 94 38.09 -18.70 3.33
C SER A 94 38.04 -18.56 1.79
N LYS A 95 37.32 -19.46 1.11
CA LYS A 95 37.14 -19.38 -0.35
C LYS A 95 36.35 -18.14 -0.73
N LEU A 96 35.29 -17.81 0.02
CA LEU A 96 34.48 -16.61 -0.23
C LEU A 96 35.25 -15.32 0.06
N GLU A 97 36.10 -15.28 1.08
CA GLU A 97 37.01 -14.15 1.30
C GLU A 97 37.93 -13.92 0.10
N THR A 98 38.31 -14.99 -0.62
CA THR A 98 39.06 -14.90 -1.88
C THR A 98 38.17 -14.41 -3.03
N VAL A 99 36.95 -14.94 -3.17
CA VAL A 99 35.98 -14.53 -4.21
C VAL A 99 35.64 -13.03 -4.10
N PHE A 100 35.30 -12.57 -2.89
CA PHE A 100 34.91 -11.17 -2.68
C PHE A 100 36.11 -10.24 -2.53
N GLY A 101 37.25 -10.74 -2.04
CA GLY A 101 38.43 -9.95 -1.67
C GLY A 101 38.29 -9.26 -0.30
N TYR A 102 37.29 -9.63 0.50
CA TYR A 102 36.95 -8.98 1.77
C TYR A 102 36.52 -9.99 2.84
N PRO A 103 36.66 -9.67 4.14
CA PRO A 103 36.15 -10.48 5.25
C PRO A 103 34.70 -10.90 5.03
N THR A 104 34.44 -12.21 5.04
CA THR A 104 33.14 -12.78 4.67
C THR A 104 32.60 -13.73 5.73
N LEU A 105 31.33 -13.58 6.08
CA LEU A 105 30.62 -14.41 7.05
C LEU A 105 29.44 -15.11 6.37
N VAL A 106 29.41 -16.44 6.44
CA VAL A 106 28.31 -17.23 5.88
C VAL A 106 27.16 -17.28 6.87
N GLY A 107 25.92 -17.11 6.42
CA GLY A 107 24.70 -17.30 7.20
C GLY A 107 23.68 -18.21 6.51
N GLN A 108 22.56 -18.47 7.17
CA GLN A 108 21.58 -19.48 6.75
C GLN A 108 20.71 -19.05 5.58
N THR A 109 20.32 -17.77 5.55
CA THR A 109 19.54 -17.14 4.48
C THR A 109 19.83 -15.64 4.46
N THR A 110 19.56 -14.95 3.36
CA THR A 110 19.74 -13.50 3.23
C THR A 110 18.93 -12.75 4.30
N THR A 111 17.69 -13.18 4.55
CA THR A 111 16.83 -12.61 5.60
C THR A 111 17.44 -12.73 6.99
N LEU A 112 17.96 -13.91 7.36
CA LEU A 112 18.59 -14.10 8.66
C LEU A 112 19.92 -13.35 8.78
N CYS A 113 20.66 -13.19 7.67
CA CYS A 113 21.84 -12.33 7.64
C CYS A 113 21.49 -10.87 7.95
N HIS A 114 20.41 -10.31 7.38
CA HIS A 114 19.98 -8.96 7.72
C HIS A 114 19.54 -8.83 9.18
N ILE A 115 18.75 -9.79 9.69
CA ILE A 115 18.30 -9.82 11.08
C ILE A 115 19.49 -9.94 12.04
N ALA A 116 20.58 -10.61 11.63
CA ALA A 116 21.80 -10.71 12.43
C ALA A 116 22.65 -9.44 12.39
N ALA A 117 22.79 -8.82 11.21
CA ALA A 117 23.71 -7.71 10.99
C ALA A 117 23.13 -6.37 11.45
N ILE A 118 21.89 -6.06 11.05
CA ILE A 118 21.30 -4.72 11.21
C ILE A 118 21.16 -4.31 12.68
N PRO A 119 20.61 -5.13 13.60
CA PRO A 119 20.52 -4.73 15.01
C PRO A 119 21.88 -4.54 15.70
N VAL A 120 22.93 -5.20 15.20
CA VAL A 120 24.27 -5.21 15.83
C VAL A 120 25.16 -4.06 15.34
N LEU A 121 25.08 -3.74 14.05
CA LEU A 121 25.93 -2.72 13.43
C LEU A 121 25.40 -1.30 13.67
N PHE A 122 24.10 -1.17 13.94
CA PHE A 122 23.37 0.09 14.01
C PHE A 122 23.13 0.50 15.47
N SER A 123 23.33 1.79 15.75
CA SER A 123 23.19 2.38 17.08
C SER A 123 21.89 3.17 17.21
N ASP A 124 21.44 3.42 18.45
CA ASP A 124 20.25 4.24 18.72
C ASP A 124 20.46 5.72 18.32
N SER A 125 21.71 6.11 18.07
CA SER A 125 22.10 7.44 17.59
C SER A 125 22.28 7.54 16.07
N ASP A 126 21.96 6.46 15.34
CA ASP A 126 22.01 6.45 13.88
C ASP A 126 20.63 6.76 13.29
N ALA A 127 20.60 7.06 11.99
CA ALA A 127 19.39 7.12 11.18
C ALA A 127 19.49 6.12 10.01
N VAL A 128 18.33 5.69 9.52
CA VAL A 128 18.19 4.81 8.36
C VAL A 128 17.35 5.51 7.29
N ILE A 129 17.82 5.43 6.05
CA ILE A 129 17.10 5.85 4.84
C ILE A 129 16.95 4.60 3.97
N LEU A 130 15.71 4.18 3.71
CA LEU A 130 15.41 3.05 2.84
C LEU A 130 15.14 3.54 1.42
N ASP A 131 15.73 2.88 0.43
CA ASP A 131 15.16 2.90 -0.91
C ASP A 131 13.76 2.27 -0.86
N HIS A 132 12.77 2.90 -1.49
CA HIS A 132 11.40 2.39 -1.54
C HIS A 132 11.29 0.95 -2.08
N GLN A 133 12.16 0.55 -3.01
CA GLN A 133 12.12 -0.79 -3.59
C GLN A 133 13.12 -1.78 -2.95
N VAL A 134 13.82 -1.38 -1.88
CA VAL A 134 14.72 -2.32 -1.17
C VAL A 134 13.93 -3.54 -0.71
N HIS A 135 14.53 -4.73 -0.83
CA HIS A 135 13.83 -5.98 -0.60
C HIS A 135 13.18 -6.05 0.79
N ASN A 136 12.00 -6.66 0.86
CA ASN A 136 11.20 -6.72 2.08
C ASN A 136 11.96 -7.37 3.27
N SER A 137 12.94 -8.24 3.02
CA SER A 137 13.79 -8.79 4.10
C SER A 137 14.60 -7.71 4.81
N VAL A 138 15.10 -6.70 4.08
CA VAL A 138 15.81 -5.55 4.66
C VAL A 138 14.84 -4.69 5.46
N GLN A 139 13.69 -4.35 4.87
CA GLN A 139 12.64 -3.57 5.53
C GLN A 139 12.18 -4.23 6.85
N ASN A 140 11.98 -5.56 6.83
CA ASN A 140 11.60 -6.33 8.01
C ASN A 140 12.69 -6.34 9.09
N ALA A 141 13.96 -6.46 8.72
CA ALA A 141 15.05 -6.39 9.68
C ALA A 141 15.20 -4.98 10.29
N VAL A 142 14.89 -3.93 9.53
CA VAL A 142 14.87 -2.53 10.01
C VAL A 142 13.76 -2.27 11.02
N ASN A 143 12.64 -3.01 10.96
CA ASN A 143 11.60 -2.92 11.99
C ASN A 143 12.14 -3.25 13.39
N LEU A 144 13.20 -4.07 13.51
CA LEU A 144 13.87 -4.34 14.78
C LEU A 144 14.53 -3.08 15.38
N LEU A 145 14.95 -2.13 14.54
CA LEU A 145 15.54 -0.85 14.97
C LEU A 145 14.47 0.12 15.49
N LYS A 146 13.23 0.05 14.97
CA LYS A 146 12.12 0.91 15.40
C LYS A 146 11.74 0.67 16.86
N PHE A 147 11.84 -0.56 17.37
CA PHE A 147 11.66 -0.85 18.80
C PHE A 147 12.66 -0.12 19.69
N ARG A 148 13.85 0.19 19.15
CA ARG A 148 14.90 0.97 19.82
C ARG A 148 14.78 2.47 19.54
N LYS A 149 13.69 2.91 18.89
CA LYS A 149 13.44 4.31 18.49
C LYS A 149 14.50 4.91 17.56
N VAL A 150 15.18 4.06 16.78
CA VAL A 150 16.05 4.52 15.69
C VAL A 150 15.21 5.24 14.66
N HIS A 151 15.74 6.35 14.15
CA HIS A 151 15.08 7.14 13.11
C HIS A 151 15.11 6.39 11.77
N VAL A 152 13.95 6.18 11.16
CA VAL A 152 13.82 5.47 9.88
C VAL A 152 12.96 6.30 8.93
N GLU A 153 13.48 6.56 7.74
CA GLU A 153 12.76 7.17 6.64
C GLU A 153 12.91 6.36 5.35
N MET A 154 12.02 6.62 4.40
CA MET A 154 12.02 6.01 3.07
C MET A 154 12.07 7.13 2.04
N ILE A 155 12.83 6.93 0.96
CA ILE A 155 12.88 7.83 -0.19
C ILE A 155 12.41 7.10 -1.44
N ARG A 156 11.93 7.86 -2.43
CA ARG A 156 11.56 7.28 -3.72
C ARG A 156 12.77 6.60 -4.36
N HIS A 157 12.48 5.47 -4.99
CA HIS A 157 13.46 4.57 -5.56
C HIS A 157 14.49 5.27 -6.46
N ASN A 158 15.77 5.01 -6.21
CA ASN A 158 16.93 5.51 -6.95
C ASN A 158 17.00 7.05 -7.09
N ARG A 159 16.32 7.82 -6.21
CA ARG A 159 16.37 9.29 -6.20
C ARG A 159 17.49 9.83 -5.32
N MET A 160 18.69 9.91 -5.89
CA MET A 160 19.90 10.37 -5.19
C MET A 160 19.84 11.83 -4.75
N ASP A 161 19.06 12.66 -5.44
CA ASP A 161 18.77 14.03 -5.01
C ASP A 161 17.99 14.07 -3.69
N LEU A 162 16.97 13.21 -3.55
CA LEU A 162 16.22 13.07 -2.30
C LEU A 162 17.09 12.47 -1.19
N LEU A 163 17.96 11.50 -1.53
CA LEU A 163 18.94 10.95 -0.58
C LEU A 163 19.84 12.07 -0.02
N GLU A 164 20.39 12.91 -0.89
CA GLU A 164 21.26 14.00 -0.48
C GLU A 164 20.53 15.01 0.43
N ASP A 165 19.30 15.40 0.08
CA ASP A 165 18.53 16.34 0.90
C ASP A 165 18.18 15.77 2.28
N MET A 166 17.85 14.48 2.35
CA MET A 166 17.67 13.78 3.62
C MET A 166 18.95 13.76 4.46
N VAL A 167 20.10 13.48 3.84
CA VAL A 167 21.40 13.49 4.53
C VAL A 167 21.69 14.89 5.10
N LYS A 168 21.49 15.96 4.33
CA LYS A 168 21.66 17.35 4.80
C LYS A 168 20.79 17.66 6.03
N GLY A 169 19.55 17.16 6.06
CA GLY A 169 18.61 17.39 7.18
C GLY A 169 18.91 16.57 8.44
N LEU A 170 19.57 15.43 8.29
CA LEU A 170 19.84 14.47 9.38
C LEU A 170 21.26 14.59 9.95
N ARG A 171 22.24 15.09 9.19
CA ARG A 171 23.66 15.09 9.57
C ARG A 171 24.01 15.78 10.89
N SER A 172 23.24 16.78 11.30
CA SER A 172 23.45 17.49 12.56
C SER A 172 22.83 16.79 13.77
N LYS A 173 22.01 15.76 13.54
CA LYS A 173 21.19 15.08 14.55
C LYS A 173 21.65 13.65 14.84
N PHE A 174 22.26 12.99 13.87
CA PHE A 174 22.61 11.57 13.94
C PHE A 174 24.09 11.35 13.68
N LYS A 175 24.67 10.35 14.34
CA LYS A 175 26.10 10.01 14.23
C LYS A 175 26.44 9.37 12.87
N ARG A 176 25.55 8.49 12.40
CA ARG A 176 25.65 7.79 11.11
C ARG A 176 24.28 7.77 10.46
N ILE A 177 24.27 7.85 9.14
CA ILE A 177 23.09 7.77 8.31
C ILE A 177 23.31 6.60 7.36
N TRP A 178 22.45 5.59 7.42
CA TRP A 178 22.56 4.39 6.60
C TRP A 178 21.56 4.43 5.47
N TYR A 179 22.04 4.52 4.24
CA TYR A 179 21.21 4.25 3.08
C TYR A 179 21.17 2.73 2.83
N MET A 180 19.97 2.18 2.67
CA MET A 180 19.77 0.76 2.38
C MET A 180 19.07 0.57 1.04
N ALA A 181 19.67 -0.22 0.15
CA ALA A 181 19.17 -0.49 -1.19
C ALA A 181 19.55 -1.90 -1.66
N ASP A 182 18.90 -2.39 -2.71
CA ASP A 182 19.35 -3.61 -3.41
C ASP A 182 20.46 -3.23 -4.40
N GLY A 183 21.39 -4.13 -4.71
CA GLY A 183 22.35 -3.96 -5.80
C GLY A 183 21.70 -4.12 -7.16
N ILE A 184 20.91 -5.19 -7.32
CA ILE A 184 19.99 -5.44 -8.43
C ILE A 184 18.59 -5.62 -7.85
N TYR A 185 17.64 -4.78 -8.23
CA TYR A 185 16.29 -4.81 -7.70
C TYR A 185 15.49 -5.98 -8.28
N SER A 186 14.86 -6.75 -7.38
CA SER A 186 14.31 -8.07 -7.71
C SER A 186 13.15 -8.09 -8.72
N MET A 187 12.40 -6.98 -8.84
CA MET A 187 11.22 -6.88 -9.72
C MET A 187 11.55 -6.37 -11.11
N TYR A 188 12.05 -5.14 -11.22
CA TYR A 188 12.32 -4.52 -12.52
C TYR A 188 13.70 -4.88 -13.07
N GLY A 189 14.62 -5.42 -12.27
CA GLY A 189 15.94 -5.86 -12.71
C GLY A 189 16.93 -4.73 -12.92
N ASP A 190 16.57 -3.51 -12.58
CA ASP A 190 17.43 -2.33 -12.63
C ASP A 190 18.49 -2.35 -11.52
N GLU A 191 19.55 -1.57 -11.70
CA GLU A 191 20.72 -1.55 -10.82
C GLU A 191 20.70 -0.34 -9.88
N SER A 192 21.31 -0.50 -8.71
CA SER A 192 21.64 0.63 -7.83
C SER A 192 22.65 1.58 -8.49
N PRO A 193 22.47 2.91 -8.37
CA PRO A 193 23.42 3.89 -8.88
C PRO A 193 24.65 4.00 -7.95
N VAL A 194 25.46 2.93 -7.87
CA VAL A 194 26.58 2.80 -6.93
C VAL A 194 27.56 3.97 -7.00
N ASP A 195 27.88 4.45 -8.20
CA ASP A 195 28.78 5.59 -8.41
C ASP A 195 28.25 6.88 -7.76
N ALA A 196 26.95 7.15 -7.91
CA ALA A 196 26.33 8.33 -7.31
C ALA A 196 26.28 8.21 -5.78
N ILE A 197 25.98 7.01 -5.26
CA ILE A 197 25.97 6.74 -3.82
C ILE A 197 27.37 6.94 -3.23
N TYR A 198 28.41 6.41 -3.87
CA TYR A 198 29.79 6.53 -3.40
C TYR A 198 30.25 7.99 -3.41
N ALA A 199 29.93 8.75 -4.46
CA ALA A 199 30.20 10.18 -4.49
C ALA A 199 29.53 10.94 -3.33
N LEU A 200 28.31 10.56 -2.94
CA LEU A 200 27.65 11.10 -1.75
C LEU A 200 28.33 10.64 -0.46
N MET A 201 28.80 9.39 -0.36
CA MET A 201 29.52 8.89 0.81
C MET A 201 30.86 9.59 1.03
N ASP A 202 31.54 9.95 -0.05
CA ASP A 202 32.78 10.74 -0.02
C ASP A 202 32.51 12.18 0.42
N LYS A 203 31.40 12.76 -0.06
CA LYS A 203 30.97 14.12 0.31
C LYS A 203 30.45 14.23 1.74
N TYR A 204 29.77 13.21 2.25
CA TYR A 204 29.13 13.17 3.56
C TYR A 204 29.73 12.04 4.43
N PRO A 205 30.69 12.35 5.32
CA PRO A 205 31.39 11.35 6.12
C PRO A 205 30.47 10.44 6.95
N GLU A 206 29.35 11.00 7.44
CA GLU A 206 28.30 10.32 8.19
C GLU A 206 27.44 9.36 7.36
N LEU A 207 27.48 9.42 6.02
CA LEU A 207 26.73 8.53 5.14
C LEU A 207 27.44 7.18 4.99
N HIS A 208 26.68 6.13 5.27
CA HIS A 208 27.03 4.73 5.15
C HIS A 208 26.06 4.03 4.19
N TYR A 209 26.49 2.89 3.64
CA TYR A 209 25.70 2.13 2.68
C TYR A 209 25.54 0.66 3.13
N TYR A 210 24.33 0.15 3.09
CA TYR A 210 24.03 -1.26 3.31
C TYR A 210 23.33 -1.79 2.07
N VAL A 211 23.94 -2.75 1.38
CA VAL A 211 23.47 -3.20 0.08
C VAL A 211 23.14 -4.70 0.07
N ASP A 212 21.96 -5.04 -0.45
CA ASP A 212 21.58 -6.42 -0.76
C ASP A 212 21.85 -6.71 -2.24
N ASP A 213 22.98 -7.34 -2.54
CA ASP A 213 23.39 -7.76 -3.88
C ASP A 213 23.07 -9.23 -4.16
N ALA A 214 21.94 -9.74 -3.61
CA ALA A 214 21.53 -11.12 -3.78
C ALA A 214 21.31 -11.53 -5.24
N HIS A 215 20.89 -10.60 -6.10
CA HIS A 215 20.64 -10.87 -7.52
C HIS A 215 21.87 -10.59 -8.42
N GLY A 216 22.91 -9.93 -7.91
CA GLY A 216 24.13 -9.68 -8.67
C GLY A 216 25.17 -10.80 -8.57
N MET A 217 25.21 -11.53 -7.45
CA MET A 217 26.18 -12.61 -7.23
C MET A 217 26.17 -13.64 -8.37
N SER A 218 27.37 -14.15 -8.66
CA SER A 218 27.73 -15.01 -9.78
C SER A 218 27.60 -14.37 -11.17
N CYS A 219 26.69 -13.41 -11.36
CA CYS A 219 26.36 -12.86 -12.68
C CYS A 219 27.35 -11.80 -13.17
N PHE A 220 28.02 -11.12 -12.25
CA PHE A 220 28.87 -9.98 -12.54
C PHE A 220 30.18 -10.01 -11.77
N GLY A 221 31.19 -9.35 -12.34
CA GLY A 221 32.47 -9.10 -11.70
C GLY A 221 33.40 -10.29 -11.70
N GLU A 222 34.65 -10.00 -11.36
CA GLU A 222 35.70 -10.97 -11.08
C GLU A 222 35.22 -12.03 -10.10
N HIS A 223 35.48 -13.31 -10.40
CA HIS A 223 34.97 -14.45 -9.64
C HIS A 223 33.45 -14.49 -9.43
N GLY A 224 32.66 -13.73 -10.19
CA GLY A 224 31.22 -13.62 -9.94
C GLY A 224 30.87 -12.92 -8.63
N ARG A 225 31.71 -12.00 -8.14
CA ARG A 225 31.54 -11.38 -6.82
C ARG A 225 30.36 -10.39 -6.66
N GLY A 226 29.60 -10.11 -7.72
CA GLY A 226 28.37 -9.31 -7.63
C GLY A 226 28.36 -8.03 -8.46
N SER A 227 27.18 -7.42 -8.60
CA SER A 227 26.96 -6.21 -9.40
C SER A 227 27.66 -5.00 -8.80
N VAL A 228 27.59 -4.83 -7.48
CA VAL A 228 28.16 -3.68 -6.77
C VAL A 228 29.68 -3.70 -6.86
N LEU A 229 30.29 -4.85 -6.58
CA LEU A 229 31.74 -5.05 -6.61
C LEU A 229 32.32 -5.14 -8.04
N ASN A 230 31.47 -5.30 -9.05
CA ASN A 230 31.84 -5.12 -10.45
C ASN A 230 31.98 -3.64 -10.82
N GLN A 231 31.18 -2.76 -10.21
CA GLN A 231 31.23 -1.32 -10.45
C GLN A 231 32.34 -0.64 -9.64
N ARG A 232 32.45 -0.93 -8.33
CA ARG A 232 33.44 -0.31 -7.42
C ARG A 232 33.96 -1.29 -6.36
N PRO A 233 35.21 -1.13 -5.88
CA PRO A 233 35.67 -1.82 -4.67
C PRO A 233 34.79 -1.49 -3.46
N LEU A 234 34.73 -2.38 -2.46
CA LEU A 234 33.89 -2.16 -1.28
C LEU A 234 34.38 -0.92 -0.51
N HIS A 235 33.51 0.08 -0.37
CA HIS A 235 33.81 1.25 0.44
C HIS A 235 34.00 0.87 1.93
N PRO A 236 34.92 1.49 2.69
CA PRO A 236 35.08 1.27 4.15
C PRO A 236 33.84 1.50 5.04
N LYS A 237 32.76 2.02 4.46
CA LYS A 237 31.48 2.38 5.10
C LYS A 237 30.31 1.63 4.46
N CYS A 238 30.61 0.63 3.63
CA CYS A 238 29.65 -0.20 2.92
C CYS A 238 29.64 -1.61 3.50
N ILE A 239 28.46 -2.17 3.76
CA ILE A 239 28.27 -3.59 4.07
C ILE A 239 27.47 -4.18 2.92
N LEU A 240 27.94 -5.31 2.40
CA LEU A 240 27.27 -6.02 1.31
C LEU A 240 26.72 -7.34 1.84
N VAL A 241 25.51 -7.67 1.42
CA VAL A 241 24.87 -8.97 1.67
C VAL A 241 24.57 -9.61 0.33
N THR A 242 24.73 -10.93 0.21
CA THR A 242 24.31 -11.65 -0.98
C THR A 242 23.68 -13.00 -0.65
N SER A 243 23.07 -13.64 -1.64
CA SER A 243 22.30 -14.88 -1.51
C SER A 243 22.98 -16.04 -2.22
N PHE A 244 22.88 -17.22 -1.60
CA PHE A 244 23.22 -18.47 -2.27
C PHE A 244 21.98 -19.10 -2.93
N ALA A 245 20.76 -18.73 -2.56
CA ALA A 245 19.56 -19.40 -3.10
C ALA A 245 19.18 -18.99 -4.55
N LYS A 246 20.14 -18.47 -5.35
CA LYS A 246 19.93 -17.95 -6.71
C LYS A 246 20.99 -18.48 -7.67
N ALA A 247 21.87 -17.63 -8.19
CA ALA A 247 22.89 -18.04 -9.15
C ALA A 247 24.03 -18.89 -8.54
N PHE A 248 24.24 -18.79 -7.22
CA PHE A 248 25.19 -19.61 -6.46
C PHE A 248 24.45 -20.79 -5.79
N PRO A 249 24.02 -21.82 -6.52
CA PRO A 249 22.80 -22.62 -6.29
C PRO A 249 22.76 -23.48 -5.00
N THR A 250 22.80 -22.87 -3.82
CA THR A 250 22.80 -23.56 -2.53
C THR A 250 21.92 -22.84 -1.51
N GLY A 251 21.62 -23.48 -0.39
CA GLY A 251 21.11 -22.78 0.79
C GLY A 251 22.20 -21.88 1.37
N GLY A 252 21.81 -20.73 1.93
CA GLY A 252 22.72 -19.82 2.61
C GLY A 252 22.73 -18.38 2.07
N ALA A 253 23.61 -17.58 2.65
CA ALA A 253 23.92 -16.22 2.26
C ALA A 253 25.32 -15.84 2.75
N ALA A 254 25.88 -14.76 2.22
CA ALA A 254 27.14 -14.18 2.70
C ALA A 254 26.95 -12.71 3.10
N LEU A 255 27.57 -12.33 4.21
CA LEU A 255 27.81 -10.95 4.62
C LEU A 255 29.26 -10.61 4.34
N VAL A 256 29.50 -9.54 3.59
CA VAL A 256 30.83 -9.07 3.19
C VAL A 256 31.08 -7.73 3.87
N PHE A 257 32.18 -7.64 4.61
CA PHE A 257 32.52 -6.51 5.47
C PHE A 257 33.79 -5.81 5.00
N PRO A 258 33.92 -4.49 5.21
CA PRO A 258 35.14 -3.76 4.88
C PRO A 258 36.30 -4.14 5.81
N ASP A 259 35.99 -4.62 7.03
CA ASP A 259 36.99 -5.03 8.01
C ASP A 259 36.53 -6.24 8.85
N ARG A 260 37.53 -6.94 9.42
CA ARG A 260 37.30 -8.16 10.21
C ARG A 260 36.69 -7.88 11.58
N SER A 261 36.79 -6.66 12.11
CA SER A 261 36.18 -6.30 13.40
C SER A 261 34.66 -6.28 13.30
N MET A 262 34.10 -5.69 12.24
CA MET A 262 32.66 -5.72 11.98
C MET A 262 32.14 -7.15 11.82
N LEU A 263 32.87 -7.98 11.08
CA LEU A 263 32.56 -9.40 10.92
C LEU A 263 32.48 -10.10 12.29
N GLN A 264 33.52 -9.94 13.13
CA GLN A 264 33.56 -10.55 14.46
C GLN A 264 32.41 -10.07 15.34
N LYS A 265 32.05 -8.79 15.27
CA LYS A 265 30.94 -8.21 16.02
C LYS A 265 29.62 -8.88 15.64
N VAL A 266 29.33 -9.03 14.35
CA VAL A 266 28.10 -9.69 13.88
C VAL A 266 28.11 -11.18 14.21
N ARG A 267 29.25 -11.87 14.01
CA ARG A 267 29.40 -13.29 14.37
C ARG A 267 29.11 -13.54 15.85
N ASN A 268 29.59 -12.67 16.74
CA ASN A 268 29.53 -12.87 18.19
C ASN A 268 28.27 -12.29 18.84
N SER A 269 27.48 -11.47 18.13
CA SER A 269 26.33 -10.78 18.71
C SER A 269 25.05 -10.86 17.88
N GLY A 270 25.12 -11.31 16.63
CA GLY A 270 23.96 -11.47 15.76
C GLY A 270 23.10 -12.63 16.21
N GLY A 271 21.85 -12.37 16.60
CA GLY A 271 20.92 -13.39 17.13
C GLY A 271 20.87 -14.69 16.33
N PRO A 272 20.66 -14.65 14.99
CA PRO A 272 20.68 -15.84 14.14
C PRO A 272 22.01 -16.64 14.12
N PHE A 273 23.15 -16.02 14.44
CA PHE A 273 24.43 -16.73 14.60
C PHE A 273 24.59 -17.38 15.98
N LEU A 274 23.89 -16.87 16.99
CA LEU A 274 23.98 -17.33 18.38
C LEU A 274 22.93 -18.39 18.74
N SER A 275 21.69 -18.21 18.28
CA SER A 275 20.52 -18.95 18.77
C SER A 275 19.65 -19.56 17.67
N SER A 276 20.17 -19.70 16.44
CA SER A 276 19.49 -20.41 15.34
C SER A 276 20.26 -21.66 14.92
N GLY A 277 19.58 -22.58 14.24
CA GLY A 277 20.21 -23.77 13.67
C GLY A 277 21.22 -23.40 12.56
N PRO A 278 22.31 -24.16 12.39
CA PRO A 278 23.28 -23.90 11.32
C PRO A 278 22.70 -24.30 9.95
N LEU A 279 23.32 -23.76 8.90
CA LEU A 279 23.17 -24.26 7.53
C LEU A 279 23.51 -25.77 7.47
N GLN A 280 22.71 -26.51 6.71
CA GLN A 280 22.81 -27.97 6.59
C GLN A 280 24.15 -28.39 5.94
N PRO A 281 24.77 -29.52 6.36
CA PRO A 281 26.01 -30.02 5.76
C PRO A 281 25.96 -30.15 4.22
N ALA A 282 24.86 -30.66 3.69
CA ALA A 282 24.61 -30.74 2.24
C ALA A 282 24.87 -29.40 1.51
N GLN A 283 24.34 -28.31 2.07
CA GLN A 283 24.44 -26.98 1.49
C GLN A 283 25.85 -26.39 1.64
N LEU A 284 26.55 -26.71 2.74
CA LEU A 284 27.95 -26.31 2.92
C LEU A 284 28.87 -27.01 1.91
N GLY A 285 28.70 -28.32 1.69
CA GLY A 285 29.46 -29.06 0.69
C GLY A 285 29.20 -28.54 -0.73
N ALA A 286 27.93 -28.33 -1.08
CA ALA A 286 27.53 -27.71 -2.35
C ALA A 286 28.17 -26.33 -2.53
N ALA A 287 28.16 -25.50 -1.48
CA ALA A 287 28.68 -24.13 -1.54
C ALA A 287 30.20 -24.11 -1.72
N ILE A 288 30.93 -25.02 -1.08
CA ILE A 288 32.38 -25.14 -1.26
C ILE A 288 32.70 -25.47 -2.72
N ALA A 289 32.04 -26.47 -3.30
CA ALA A 289 32.24 -26.85 -4.69
C ALA A 289 31.84 -25.72 -5.67
N CYS A 290 30.78 -24.97 -5.35
CA CYS A 290 30.39 -23.82 -6.14
C CYS A 290 31.42 -22.68 -6.05
N ALA A 291 32.00 -22.44 -4.87
CA ALA A 291 33.08 -21.46 -4.69
C ALA A 291 34.33 -21.87 -5.49
N ASP A 292 34.64 -23.16 -5.61
CA ASP A 292 35.73 -23.63 -6.46
C ASP A 292 35.51 -23.30 -7.94
N ILE A 293 34.26 -23.40 -8.43
CA ILE A 293 33.91 -22.96 -9.79
C ILE A 293 34.13 -21.45 -9.94
N HIS A 294 33.71 -20.65 -8.95
CA HIS A 294 33.88 -19.18 -8.97
C HIS A 294 35.35 -18.76 -8.94
N LEU A 295 36.22 -19.56 -8.33
CA LEU A 295 37.67 -19.34 -8.29
C LEU A 295 38.41 -19.88 -9.53
N SER A 296 37.70 -20.47 -10.48
CA SER A 296 38.26 -20.97 -11.74
C SER A 296 37.89 -20.08 -12.93
N ASP A 297 38.64 -20.18 -14.03
CA ASP A 297 38.36 -19.41 -15.25
C ASP A 297 37.00 -19.77 -15.90
N GLU A 298 36.42 -20.92 -15.54
CA GLU A 298 35.12 -21.36 -16.03
C GLU A 298 34.05 -20.29 -15.77
N ILE A 299 34.10 -19.59 -14.62
CA ILE A 299 33.11 -18.58 -14.22
C ILE A 299 32.90 -17.51 -15.30
N TYR A 300 33.97 -17.06 -15.96
CA TYR A 300 33.91 -16.02 -16.97
C TYR A 300 33.18 -16.47 -18.23
N GLN A 301 33.35 -17.74 -18.61
CA GLN A 301 32.62 -18.32 -19.73
C GLN A 301 31.13 -18.46 -19.38
N LEU A 302 30.79 -18.87 -18.15
CA LEU A 302 29.39 -18.93 -17.70
C LEU A 302 28.75 -17.54 -17.71
N GLN A 303 29.42 -16.53 -17.17
CA GLN A 303 28.94 -15.16 -17.18
C GLN A 303 28.73 -14.64 -18.60
N LYS A 304 29.69 -14.89 -19.50
CA LYS A 304 29.60 -14.47 -20.91
C LYS A 304 28.35 -15.06 -21.59
N GLU A 305 28.12 -16.36 -21.45
CA GLU A 305 26.93 -17.00 -22.03
C GLU A 305 25.61 -16.44 -21.47
N LEU A 306 25.58 -16.13 -20.17
CA LEU A 306 24.41 -15.47 -19.57
C LEU A 306 24.21 -14.07 -20.17
N GLN A 307 25.27 -13.28 -20.29
CA GLN A 307 25.23 -11.92 -20.83
C GLN A 307 24.81 -11.89 -22.31
N GLU A 308 25.24 -12.88 -23.11
CA GLU A 308 24.79 -13.04 -24.50
C GLU A 308 23.26 -13.25 -24.56
N LYS A 309 22.69 -14.06 -23.67
CA LYS A 309 21.24 -14.29 -23.58
C LYS A 309 20.46 -13.06 -23.09
N ILE A 310 21.02 -12.32 -22.13
CA ILE A 310 20.45 -11.04 -21.68
C ILE A 310 20.42 -10.05 -22.85
N SER A 311 21.51 -9.91 -23.59
CA SER A 311 21.58 -9.05 -24.77
C SER A 311 20.60 -9.48 -25.85
N PHE A 312 20.48 -10.78 -26.12
CA PHE A 312 19.50 -11.33 -27.05
C PHE A 312 18.06 -11.03 -26.60
N THR A 313 17.78 -11.13 -25.31
CA THR A 313 16.46 -10.84 -24.72
C THR A 313 16.08 -9.38 -24.92
N ASN A 314 16.97 -8.43 -24.62
CA ASN A 314 16.74 -6.99 -24.88
C ASN A 314 16.45 -6.72 -26.38
N LYS A 315 17.22 -7.37 -27.27
CA LYS A 315 17.00 -7.29 -28.72
C LYS A 315 15.62 -7.80 -29.11
N MET A 316 15.16 -8.91 -28.54
CA MET A 316 13.82 -9.46 -28.81
C MET A 316 12.71 -8.58 -28.24
N LEU A 317 12.83 -8.09 -27.01
CA LEU A 317 11.85 -7.16 -26.42
C LEU A 317 11.68 -5.90 -27.31
N THR A 318 12.79 -5.37 -27.81
CA THR A 318 12.80 -4.25 -28.76
C THR A 318 12.14 -4.63 -30.10
N LYS A 319 12.53 -5.77 -30.69
CA LYS A 319 11.97 -6.29 -31.96
C LYS A 319 10.46 -6.42 -31.90
N TYR A 320 9.92 -6.95 -30.81
CA TYR A 320 8.49 -7.17 -30.61
C TYR A 320 7.76 -5.96 -29.98
N GLN A 321 8.46 -4.85 -29.73
CA GLN A 321 7.92 -3.61 -29.14
C GLN A 321 7.18 -3.85 -27.81
N MET A 322 7.74 -4.72 -26.97
CA MET A 322 7.14 -5.01 -25.67
C MET A 322 7.34 -3.82 -24.71
N PRO A 323 6.34 -3.51 -23.84
CA PRO A 323 6.45 -2.46 -22.83
C PRO A 323 7.35 -2.90 -21.67
N SER A 324 8.65 -3.06 -21.94
CA SER A 324 9.65 -3.40 -20.94
C SER A 324 9.95 -2.19 -20.06
N VAL A 325 9.89 -2.37 -18.74
CA VAL A 325 9.99 -1.28 -17.76
C VAL A 325 11.40 -0.70 -17.68
N SER A 326 12.41 -1.51 -17.94
CA SER A 326 13.82 -1.12 -17.91
C SER A 326 14.60 -1.94 -18.92
N GLU A 327 15.59 -1.31 -19.56
CA GLU A 327 16.60 -2.03 -20.33
C GLU A 327 17.65 -2.57 -19.37
N ASN A 328 17.67 -3.88 -19.18
CA ASN A 328 18.41 -4.49 -18.10
C ASN A 328 19.71 -5.14 -18.57
N ARG A 329 20.76 -4.97 -17.75
CA ARG A 329 22.00 -5.76 -17.83
C ARG A 329 21.96 -6.99 -16.92
N SER A 330 20.93 -7.09 -16.11
CA SER A 330 20.65 -8.21 -15.21
C SER A 330 19.78 -9.28 -15.89
N PRO A 331 19.77 -10.51 -15.37
CA PRO A 331 18.94 -11.61 -15.91
C PRO A 331 17.46 -11.49 -15.54
N ILE A 332 16.99 -10.34 -15.06
CA ILE A 332 15.63 -10.12 -14.60
C ILE A 332 14.96 -9.13 -15.54
N PHE A 333 13.75 -9.45 -15.99
CA PHE A 333 12.99 -8.62 -16.92
C PHE A 333 11.55 -8.48 -16.43
N PHE A 334 10.98 -7.31 -16.74
CA PHE A 334 9.60 -7.00 -16.40
C PHE A 334 8.92 -6.32 -17.58
N VAL A 335 7.83 -6.91 -18.04
CA VAL A 335 6.94 -6.32 -19.06
C VAL A 335 5.69 -5.83 -18.36
N GLY A 336 5.47 -4.53 -18.39
CA GLY A 336 4.34 -3.90 -17.73
C GLY A 336 3.03 -4.25 -18.42
N VAL A 337 1.98 -4.56 -17.66
CA VAL A 337 0.63 -4.84 -18.21
C VAL A 337 -0.48 -4.01 -17.55
N GLY A 338 -0.20 -3.34 -16.44
CA GLY A 338 -1.11 -2.41 -15.79
C GLY A 338 -1.87 -3.05 -14.64
N LEU A 339 -3.08 -3.56 -14.90
CA LEU A 339 -3.98 -4.07 -13.87
C LEU A 339 -3.81 -5.58 -13.57
N PRO A 340 -4.20 -6.05 -12.37
CA PRO A 340 -4.18 -7.46 -12.01
C PRO A 340 -4.91 -8.36 -13.00
N LYS A 341 -6.10 -7.96 -13.47
CA LYS A 341 -6.88 -8.74 -14.46
C LYS A 341 -6.12 -9.00 -15.75
N MET A 342 -5.36 -8.01 -16.23
CA MET A 342 -4.50 -8.13 -17.42
C MET A 342 -3.31 -9.05 -17.16
N GLY A 343 -2.67 -8.93 -16.00
CA GLY A 343 -1.59 -9.83 -15.58
C GLY A 343 -2.04 -11.28 -15.53
N ASN A 344 -3.18 -11.55 -14.87
CA ASN A 344 -3.75 -12.90 -14.79
C ASN A 344 -4.05 -13.47 -16.19
N ALA A 345 -4.64 -12.67 -17.08
CA ALA A 345 -4.91 -13.08 -18.46
C ALA A 345 -3.62 -13.41 -19.25
N MET A 346 -2.59 -12.58 -19.12
CA MET A 346 -1.30 -12.79 -19.80
C MET A 346 -0.57 -14.03 -19.29
N ILE A 347 -0.46 -14.23 -17.98
CA ILE A 347 0.22 -15.40 -17.41
C ILE A 347 -0.47 -16.70 -17.82
N ARG A 348 -1.81 -16.73 -17.78
CA ARG A 348 -2.60 -17.89 -18.24
C ARG A 348 -2.31 -18.22 -19.70
N ARG A 349 -2.31 -17.21 -20.57
CA ARG A 349 -2.07 -17.37 -22.01
C ARG A 349 -0.64 -17.84 -22.32
N LEU A 350 0.36 -17.33 -21.60
CA LEU A 350 1.75 -17.78 -21.73
C LEU A 350 1.92 -19.22 -21.26
N LEU A 351 1.27 -19.59 -20.14
CA LEU A 351 1.27 -20.96 -19.66
C LEU A 351 0.62 -21.92 -20.68
N ASP A 352 -0.47 -21.49 -21.33
CA ASP A 352 -1.12 -22.24 -22.40
C ASP A 352 -0.23 -22.43 -23.65
N GLU A 353 0.65 -21.47 -23.94
CA GLU A 353 1.65 -21.53 -25.03
C GLU A 353 2.92 -22.31 -24.63
N GLY A 354 2.99 -22.83 -23.40
CA GLY A 354 4.13 -23.64 -22.94
C GLY A 354 5.23 -22.85 -22.24
N TYR A 355 4.95 -21.65 -21.70
CA TYR A 355 5.93 -20.80 -21.02
C TYR A 355 5.50 -20.44 -19.61
N TYR A 356 6.32 -20.78 -18.61
CA TYR A 356 6.10 -20.37 -17.23
C TYR A 356 6.82 -19.04 -16.95
N THR A 357 6.05 -18.03 -16.52
CA THR A 357 6.54 -16.71 -16.10
C THR A 357 5.88 -16.34 -14.76
N ASN A 358 6.47 -15.38 -14.03
CA ASN A 358 5.93 -14.92 -12.77
C ASN A 358 4.95 -13.75 -12.97
N LEU A 359 3.91 -13.70 -12.14
CA LEU A 359 3.05 -12.53 -12.02
C LEU A 359 3.69 -11.53 -11.04
N GLY A 360 4.12 -10.37 -11.55
CA GLY A 360 4.47 -9.24 -10.70
C GLY A 360 3.21 -8.46 -10.35
N VAL A 361 2.71 -8.61 -9.12
CA VAL A 361 1.49 -7.96 -8.61
C VAL A 361 1.68 -7.51 -7.17
N PHE A 362 0.75 -6.72 -6.64
CA PHE A 362 0.71 -6.33 -5.23
C PHE A 362 0.81 -7.55 -4.30
N PRO A 363 1.59 -7.47 -3.20
CA PRO A 363 2.22 -6.27 -2.65
C PRO A 363 3.61 -5.97 -3.21
N THR A 364 4.13 -6.79 -4.12
CA THR A 364 5.51 -6.68 -4.60
C THR A 364 5.72 -5.50 -5.55
N VAL A 365 4.65 -5.08 -6.24
CA VAL A 365 4.57 -3.86 -7.05
C VAL A 365 3.21 -3.19 -6.81
N PRO A 366 3.05 -1.87 -7.07
CA PRO A 366 1.73 -1.24 -7.01
C PRO A 366 0.70 -1.97 -7.87
N MET A 367 -0.59 -1.95 -7.48
CA MET A 367 -1.68 -2.62 -8.21
C MET A 367 -1.72 -2.24 -9.71
N LYS A 368 -1.49 -0.95 -10.03
CA LYS A 368 -1.46 -0.44 -11.42
C LYS A 368 -0.15 -0.71 -12.16
N ASN A 369 0.85 -1.24 -11.47
CA ASN A 369 2.13 -1.63 -12.02
C ASN A 369 2.26 -3.16 -12.09
N THR A 370 1.14 -3.86 -12.26
CA THR A 370 1.14 -5.30 -12.51
C THR A 370 1.86 -5.60 -13.82
N GLY A 371 2.63 -6.68 -13.88
CA GLY A 371 3.34 -7.09 -15.08
C GLY A 371 3.74 -8.56 -15.11
N VAL A 372 4.26 -8.97 -16.26
CA VAL A 372 4.89 -10.26 -16.45
C VAL A 372 6.36 -10.12 -16.06
N ARG A 373 6.74 -10.76 -14.94
CA ARG A 373 8.12 -10.83 -14.49
C ARG A 373 8.72 -12.15 -14.97
N PHE A 374 9.84 -12.08 -15.66
CA PHE A 374 10.54 -13.26 -16.12
C PHE A 374 12.05 -13.11 -15.95
N THR A 375 12.74 -14.25 -15.97
CA THR A 375 14.16 -14.35 -15.72
C THR A 375 14.83 -15.19 -16.79
N ILE A 376 16.07 -14.85 -17.10
CA ILE A 376 16.89 -15.53 -18.11
C ILE A 376 18.00 -16.29 -17.41
N THR A 377 18.16 -17.55 -17.77
CA THR A 377 19.25 -18.40 -17.30
C THR A 377 20.07 -18.89 -18.48
N ARG A 378 21.27 -19.40 -18.19
CA ARG A 378 22.08 -20.15 -19.17
C ARG A 378 21.40 -21.41 -19.70
N LEU A 379 20.32 -21.90 -19.10
CA LEU A 379 19.62 -23.08 -19.60
C LEU A 379 18.57 -22.72 -20.66
N ASN A 380 18.14 -21.46 -20.75
CA ASN A 380 17.17 -21.04 -21.76
C ASN A 380 17.81 -20.95 -23.15
N THR A 381 17.22 -21.58 -24.16
CA THR A 381 17.70 -21.44 -25.55
C THR A 381 17.22 -20.12 -26.17
N GLU A 382 17.91 -19.61 -27.19
CA GLU A 382 17.44 -18.42 -27.92
C GLU A 382 16.04 -18.64 -28.53
N GLU A 383 15.75 -19.85 -29.02
CA GLU A 383 14.43 -20.23 -29.51
C GLU A 383 13.34 -20.13 -28.42
N GLN A 384 13.63 -20.61 -27.20
CA GLN A 384 12.69 -20.46 -26.08
C GLN A 384 12.49 -18.98 -25.73
N ILE A 385 13.56 -18.18 -25.71
CA ILE A 385 13.49 -16.75 -25.38
C ILE A 385 12.66 -16.00 -26.42
N GLU A 386 12.97 -16.15 -27.70
CA GLU A 386 12.22 -15.51 -28.79
C GLU A 386 10.78 -16.03 -28.84
N GLY A 387 10.58 -17.33 -28.67
CA GLY A 387 9.26 -17.97 -28.64
C GLY A 387 8.36 -17.41 -27.52
N MET A 388 8.90 -17.27 -26.30
CA MET A 388 8.17 -16.70 -25.17
C MET A 388 7.80 -15.23 -25.41
N ILE A 389 8.74 -14.41 -25.90
CA ILE A 389 8.49 -12.98 -26.17
C ILE A 389 7.51 -12.80 -27.34
N SER A 390 7.64 -13.60 -28.39
CA SER A 390 6.72 -13.61 -29.54
C SER A 390 5.31 -14.03 -29.12
N ALA A 391 5.18 -15.07 -28.29
CA ALA A 391 3.91 -15.47 -27.70
C ALA A 391 3.31 -14.35 -26.85
N MET A 392 4.13 -13.67 -26.04
CA MET A 392 3.70 -12.50 -25.27
C MET A 392 3.16 -11.41 -26.19
N ALA A 393 3.88 -11.05 -27.25
CA ALA A 393 3.46 -10.05 -28.23
C ALA A 393 2.15 -10.43 -28.97
N LYS A 394 1.97 -11.72 -29.29
CA LYS A 394 0.75 -12.27 -29.88
C LYS A 394 -0.45 -12.13 -28.95
N HIS A 395 -0.30 -12.46 -27.68
CA HIS A 395 -1.38 -12.50 -26.70
C HIS A 395 -1.69 -11.15 -26.06
N TYR A 396 -0.74 -10.22 -26.07
CA TYR A 396 -0.92 -8.89 -25.49
C TYR A 396 -2.19 -8.16 -25.99
N PRO A 397 -2.42 -7.98 -27.31
CA PRO A 397 -3.64 -7.32 -27.78
C PRO A 397 -4.92 -8.11 -27.44
N LEU A 398 -4.86 -9.44 -27.40
CA LEU A 398 -6.01 -10.28 -27.05
C LEU A 398 -6.39 -10.13 -25.58
N ALA A 399 -5.40 -9.99 -24.70
CA ALA A 399 -5.63 -9.75 -23.29
C ALA A 399 -6.13 -8.31 -23.03
N LEU A 400 -5.67 -7.32 -23.81
CA LEU A 400 -6.24 -5.96 -23.76
C LEU A 400 -7.73 -5.96 -24.14
N GLU A 401 -8.09 -6.68 -25.20
CA GLU A 401 -9.48 -6.83 -25.65
C GLU A 401 -10.34 -7.57 -24.60
N GLU A 402 -9.86 -8.71 -24.10
CA GLU A 402 -10.55 -9.50 -23.05
C GLU A 402 -10.81 -8.68 -21.79
N THR A 403 -9.91 -7.79 -21.42
CA THR A 403 -9.98 -7.01 -20.18
C THR A 403 -10.54 -5.61 -20.35
N GLY A 404 -10.80 -5.17 -21.57
CA GLY A 404 -11.22 -3.80 -21.89
C GLY A 404 -10.19 -2.74 -21.48
N PHE A 405 -8.90 -3.08 -21.45
CA PHE A 405 -7.83 -2.18 -21.01
C PHE A 405 -7.11 -1.52 -22.19
N GLU A 406 -6.60 -0.31 -22.02
CA GLU A 406 -5.95 0.47 -23.09
C GLU A 406 -4.44 0.45 -22.94
N MET A 407 -3.74 0.30 -24.06
CA MET A 407 -2.27 0.26 -24.08
C MET A 407 -1.65 1.56 -23.53
N GLN A 408 -2.24 2.71 -23.85
CA GLN A 408 -1.79 4.02 -23.34
C GLN A 408 -1.81 4.09 -21.81
N LYS A 409 -2.78 3.43 -21.16
CA LYS A 409 -2.87 3.37 -19.70
C LYS A 409 -1.73 2.55 -19.09
N VAL A 410 -1.23 1.53 -19.80
CA VAL A 410 -0.03 0.79 -19.42
C VAL A 410 1.20 1.69 -19.45
N TYR A 411 1.46 2.35 -20.59
CA TYR A 411 2.62 3.25 -20.73
C TYR A 411 2.63 4.34 -19.65
N ARG A 412 1.46 4.96 -19.39
CA ARG A 412 1.33 5.95 -18.32
C ARG A 412 1.60 5.36 -16.93
N ALA A 413 1.07 4.19 -16.60
CA ALA A 413 1.24 3.57 -15.30
C ALA A 413 2.72 3.29 -14.97
N PHE A 414 3.51 2.91 -15.97
CA PHE A 414 4.95 2.66 -15.85
C PHE A 414 5.82 3.88 -16.19
N ARG A 415 5.22 5.04 -16.50
CA ARG A 415 5.92 6.27 -16.90
C ARG A 415 6.84 6.06 -18.12
N MET A 416 6.38 5.26 -19.06
CA MET A 416 7.06 4.95 -20.32
C MET A 416 6.45 5.76 -21.46
N GLU A 417 7.25 6.05 -22.48
CA GLU A 417 6.78 6.66 -23.74
C GLU A 417 6.30 5.56 -24.70
N PRO A 418 5.13 5.72 -25.35
CA PRO A 418 4.69 4.76 -26.36
C PRO A 418 5.61 4.80 -27.61
N PRO A 419 5.87 3.67 -28.26
CA PRO A 419 6.63 3.64 -29.50
C PRO A 419 5.85 4.36 -30.61
N ARG A 420 6.57 5.16 -31.42
CA ARG A 420 6.01 6.03 -32.48
C ARG A 420 5.15 5.29 -33.53
N ASP A 421 5.35 3.98 -33.70
CA ASP A 421 4.64 3.10 -34.63
C ASP A 421 4.13 1.81 -33.96
N SER A 422 3.42 1.95 -32.83
CA SER A 422 2.93 0.78 -32.09
C SER A 422 2.03 -0.13 -32.94
N VAL A 423 2.50 -1.35 -33.19
CA VAL A 423 1.72 -2.43 -33.86
C VAL A 423 0.56 -2.90 -32.97
N ILE A 424 0.72 -2.78 -31.64
CA ILE A 424 -0.26 -3.20 -30.65
C ILE A 424 -1.45 -2.23 -30.61
N GLU A 425 -1.20 -0.92 -30.66
CA GLU A 425 -2.28 0.10 -30.67
C GLU A 425 -3.15 0.03 -31.93
N LYS A 426 -2.54 -0.22 -33.10
CA LYS A 426 -3.27 -0.29 -34.39
C LYS A 426 -4.32 -1.40 -34.45
N LYS A 427 -4.26 -2.42 -33.57
CA LYS A 427 -5.26 -3.51 -33.49
C LYS A 427 -6.43 -3.22 -32.54
N GLN A 428 -6.36 -2.17 -31.70
CA GLN A 428 -7.34 -1.91 -30.64
C GLN A 428 -8.59 -1.15 -31.12
N THR A 429 -8.52 -0.40 -32.23
CA THR A 429 -9.57 0.54 -32.68
C THR A 429 -10.85 -0.09 -33.27
N ALA A 430 -11.17 -1.35 -32.96
CA ALA A 430 -12.32 -2.06 -33.57
C ALA A 430 -13.45 -2.48 -32.60
N GLY A 431 -13.36 -2.21 -31.28
CA GLY A 431 -14.34 -2.70 -30.30
C GLY A 431 -14.92 -1.62 -29.40
N GLY A 432 -15.88 -0.84 -29.89
CA GLY A 432 -16.64 0.12 -29.08
C GLY A 432 -17.79 -0.55 -28.32
N MET A 433 -17.74 -0.54 -26.98
CA MET A 433 -18.89 -0.82 -26.10
C MET A 433 -19.92 0.32 -26.20
N GLU A 434 -20.75 0.31 -27.25
CA GLU A 434 -21.93 1.19 -27.37
C GLU A 434 -23.23 0.39 -27.60
N LYS A 435 -23.24 -0.92 -27.32
CA LYS A 435 -24.35 -1.82 -27.72
C LYS A 435 -25.28 -2.31 -26.61
N ASP A 436 -25.34 -1.65 -25.45
CA ASP A 436 -26.05 -2.20 -24.27
C ASP A 436 -27.28 -1.41 -23.80
N GLY A 437 -27.72 -0.36 -24.50
CA GLY A 437 -28.95 0.39 -24.16
C GLY A 437 -28.90 1.21 -22.87
N LEU A 438 -27.76 1.22 -22.17
CA LEU A 438 -27.53 1.98 -20.94
C LEU A 438 -27.14 3.43 -21.23
N GLN A 439 -27.77 4.39 -20.56
CA GLN A 439 -27.45 5.82 -20.66
C GLN A 439 -26.62 6.26 -19.46
N VAL A 440 -25.39 6.75 -19.71
CA VAL A 440 -24.52 7.33 -18.69
C VAL A 440 -24.69 8.85 -18.65
N GLN A 441 -25.13 9.38 -17.52
CA GLN A 441 -25.30 10.81 -17.27
C GLN A 441 -24.28 11.30 -16.24
N LYS A 442 -23.61 12.41 -16.55
CA LYS A 442 -22.53 12.99 -15.73
C LYS A 442 -22.82 14.45 -15.45
N PHE A 443 -22.66 14.86 -14.21
CA PHE A 443 -22.86 16.24 -13.78
C PHE A 443 -21.74 16.68 -12.85
N THR A 444 -21.50 17.99 -12.77
CA THR A 444 -20.52 18.59 -11.84
C THR A 444 -21.18 19.40 -10.73
N SER A 445 -22.51 19.43 -10.71
CA SER A 445 -23.31 20.15 -9.73
C SER A 445 -24.63 19.43 -9.52
N ILE A 446 -25.04 19.27 -8.26
CA ILE A 446 -26.33 18.68 -7.87
C ILE A 446 -27.51 19.49 -8.41
N ARG A 447 -27.30 20.78 -8.71
CA ARG A 447 -28.33 21.67 -9.25
C ARG A 447 -28.76 21.31 -10.66
N ASP A 448 -27.93 20.54 -11.36
CA ASP A 448 -28.21 20.07 -12.72
C ASP A 448 -28.98 18.74 -12.73
N ILE A 449 -29.28 18.21 -11.54
CA ILE A 449 -30.02 16.95 -11.33
C ILE A 449 -31.37 17.28 -10.68
N ASP A 450 -32.44 16.62 -11.14
CA ASP A 450 -33.75 16.76 -10.52
C ASP A 450 -33.73 16.30 -9.05
N ARG A 451 -34.29 17.14 -8.17
CA ARG A 451 -34.30 16.88 -6.73
C ARG A 451 -35.05 15.60 -6.38
N THR A 452 -36.20 15.39 -7.00
CA THR A 452 -37.07 14.23 -6.68
C THR A 452 -36.37 12.94 -7.11
N GLU A 453 -35.74 12.95 -8.28
CA GLU A 453 -34.95 11.84 -8.79
C GLU A 453 -33.78 11.49 -7.86
N TRP A 454 -32.95 12.46 -7.46
CA TRP A 454 -31.82 12.20 -6.56
C TRP A 454 -32.27 11.69 -5.19
N ASP A 455 -33.23 12.40 -4.57
CA ASP A 455 -33.67 12.13 -3.21
C ASP A 455 -34.43 10.79 -3.10
N GLN A 456 -35.04 10.32 -4.20
CA GLN A 456 -35.66 8.99 -4.26
C GLN A 456 -34.67 7.87 -3.97
N TYR A 457 -33.44 7.96 -4.50
CA TYR A 457 -32.46 6.88 -4.40
C TYR A 457 -31.46 7.09 -3.26
N LEU A 458 -30.99 8.32 -3.06
CA LEU A 458 -29.90 8.64 -2.13
C LEU A 458 -30.32 9.51 -0.94
N GLY A 459 -31.44 10.25 -1.03
CA GLY A 459 -31.83 11.25 -0.01
C GLY A 459 -32.18 10.70 1.37
N GLY A 460 -32.41 9.39 1.50
CA GLY A 460 -32.65 8.73 2.79
C GLY A 460 -31.42 8.09 3.44
N ARG A 461 -30.22 8.27 2.88
CA ARG A 461 -29.03 7.46 3.22
C ARG A 461 -27.97 8.17 4.07
N GLY A 462 -28.14 9.46 4.34
CA GLY A 462 -27.20 10.26 5.12
C GLY A 462 -27.39 11.77 4.89
N SER A 463 -26.32 12.54 5.03
CA SER A 463 -26.29 14.00 4.84
C SER A 463 -26.15 14.48 3.38
N PHE A 464 -26.39 13.59 2.41
CA PHE A 464 -26.14 13.81 0.98
C PHE A 464 -27.41 13.69 0.12
N ASP A 465 -28.56 14.08 0.69
CA ASP A 465 -29.70 14.48 -0.13
C ASP A 465 -29.35 15.73 -0.96
N TRP A 466 -30.24 16.09 -1.89
CA TRP A 466 -30.01 17.18 -2.83
C TRP A 466 -29.64 18.50 -2.11
N LYS A 467 -30.28 18.76 -0.97
CA LYS A 467 -30.07 20.00 -0.18
C LYS A 467 -28.79 19.96 0.64
N GLY A 468 -28.44 18.82 1.22
CA GLY A 468 -27.18 18.59 1.89
C GLY A 468 -26.00 18.80 0.95
N LEU A 469 -26.07 18.23 -0.25
CA LEU A 469 -25.05 18.41 -1.29
C LEU A 469 -24.96 19.85 -1.78
N GLN A 470 -26.10 20.53 -1.98
CA GLN A 470 -26.11 21.96 -2.32
C GLN A 470 -25.37 22.80 -1.28
N LEU A 471 -25.52 22.49 0.02
CA LEU A 471 -24.77 23.17 1.07
C LEU A 471 -23.26 22.89 0.96
N LEU A 472 -22.86 21.64 0.71
CA LEU A 472 -21.45 21.28 0.56
C LEU A 472 -20.82 21.99 -0.65
N GLU A 473 -21.45 21.96 -1.82
CA GLU A 473 -20.98 22.69 -3.00
C GLU A 473 -20.78 24.18 -2.72
N ASN A 474 -21.77 24.82 -2.09
CA ASN A 474 -21.69 26.24 -1.73
C ASN A 474 -20.55 26.55 -0.74
N SER A 475 -20.23 25.60 0.13
CA SER A 475 -19.26 25.77 1.21
C SER A 475 -17.83 25.50 0.76
N PHE A 476 -17.65 24.56 -0.17
CA PHE A 476 -16.35 24.07 -0.62
C PHE A 476 -15.98 24.54 -2.03
N SER A 477 -16.71 25.49 -2.61
CA SER A 477 -16.33 26.11 -3.89
C SER A 477 -15.54 27.41 -3.66
N ASN A 478 -14.47 27.60 -4.44
CA ASN A 478 -13.68 28.84 -4.52
C ASN A 478 -13.11 29.31 -3.17
N ASN A 479 -12.58 28.39 -2.35
CA ASN A 479 -11.85 28.72 -1.13
C ASN A 479 -10.33 28.76 -1.39
N GLU A 480 -9.63 29.66 -0.70
CA GLU A 480 -8.17 29.78 -0.79
C GLU A 480 -7.42 28.81 0.14
N GLY A 481 -8.09 28.30 1.18
CA GLY A 481 -7.48 27.41 2.17
C GLY A 481 -7.17 26.01 1.62
N ARG A 482 -6.06 25.42 2.10
CA ARG A 482 -5.64 24.07 1.71
C ARG A 482 -6.70 23.02 2.08
N GLY A 483 -7.09 22.19 1.12
CA GLY A 483 -8.13 21.17 1.31
C GLY A 483 -9.56 21.72 1.47
N GLN A 484 -9.76 23.03 1.33
CA GLN A 484 -11.06 23.69 1.48
C GLN A 484 -11.81 23.87 0.16
N THR A 485 -11.17 23.57 -0.98
CA THR A 485 -11.82 23.58 -2.28
C THR A 485 -12.04 22.15 -2.76
N TRP A 486 -13.30 21.80 -3.00
CA TRP A 486 -13.70 20.47 -3.44
C TRP A 486 -14.33 20.58 -4.83
N ASP A 487 -13.87 19.71 -5.72
CA ASP A 487 -14.55 19.41 -6.97
C ASP A 487 -15.63 18.37 -6.73
N PHE A 488 -16.78 18.48 -7.40
CA PHE A 488 -17.89 17.54 -7.31
C PHE A 488 -18.13 16.88 -8.67
N ASP A 489 -18.35 15.56 -8.67
CA ASP A 489 -18.68 14.77 -9.85
C ASP A 489 -19.83 13.81 -9.51
N TYR A 490 -20.90 13.84 -10.29
CA TYR A 490 -22.10 13.03 -10.11
C TYR A 490 -22.24 12.06 -11.28
N LEU A 491 -22.64 10.82 -10.98
CA LEU A 491 -22.82 9.76 -11.97
C LEU A 491 -24.18 9.11 -11.78
N ILE A 492 -24.99 9.11 -12.84
CA ILE A 492 -26.26 8.39 -12.92
C ILE A 492 -26.25 7.51 -14.17
N ILE A 493 -26.54 6.22 -14.01
CA ILE A 493 -26.66 5.26 -15.11
C ILE A 493 -28.12 4.81 -15.15
N LYS A 494 -28.75 4.97 -16.32
CA LYS A 494 -30.15 4.60 -16.58
C LYS A 494 -30.23 3.46 -17.59
N ASP A 495 -31.26 2.62 -17.47
CA ASP A 495 -31.61 1.64 -18.49
C ASP A 495 -32.39 2.27 -19.66
N GLU A 496 -32.72 1.46 -20.67
CA GLU A 496 -33.47 1.87 -21.86
C GLU A 496 -34.86 2.45 -21.53
N THR A 497 -35.42 2.11 -20.36
CA THR A 497 -36.72 2.62 -19.90
C THR A 497 -36.61 3.95 -19.17
N GLY A 498 -35.38 4.45 -18.98
CA GLY A 498 -35.07 5.66 -18.21
C GLY A 498 -35.01 5.42 -16.70
N LYS A 499 -35.12 4.18 -16.23
CA LYS A 499 -35.02 3.86 -14.80
C LYS A 499 -33.56 3.93 -14.36
N VAL A 500 -33.31 4.61 -13.24
CA VAL A 500 -31.97 4.66 -12.63
C VAL A 500 -31.57 3.27 -12.13
N VAL A 501 -30.41 2.80 -12.58
CA VAL A 501 -29.79 1.54 -12.18
C VAL A 501 -28.62 1.78 -11.23
N LEU A 502 -27.86 2.85 -11.44
CA LEU A 502 -26.80 3.29 -10.53
C LEU A 502 -26.84 4.81 -10.35
N ALA A 503 -26.67 5.27 -9.11
CA ALA A 503 -26.47 6.69 -8.80
C ALA A 503 -25.43 6.84 -7.69
N THR A 504 -24.48 7.76 -7.87
CA THR A 504 -23.43 8.06 -6.89
C THR A 504 -22.84 9.45 -7.12
N PHE A 505 -22.01 9.90 -6.19
CA PHE A 505 -21.20 11.11 -6.36
C PHE A 505 -19.80 10.95 -5.75
N PHE A 506 -18.90 11.79 -6.24
CA PHE A 506 -17.53 11.87 -5.81
C PHE A 506 -17.18 13.31 -5.45
N THR A 507 -16.26 13.45 -4.51
CA THR A 507 -15.58 14.72 -4.26
C THR A 507 -14.09 14.56 -4.46
N THR A 508 -13.45 15.56 -5.06
CA THR A 508 -12.00 15.60 -5.19
C THR A 508 -11.40 16.79 -4.46
N THR A 509 -10.44 16.54 -3.58
CA THR A 509 -9.76 17.57 -2.78
C THR A 509 -8.35 17.13 -2.38
N LEU A 510 -7.56 18.05 -1.85
CA LEU A 510 -6.33 17.69 -1.13
C LEU A 510 -6.71 17.03 0.20
N ALA A 511 -6.15 15.86 0.45
CA ALA A 511 -6.31 15.11 1.68
C ALA A 511 -4.93 14.77 2.26
N LYS A 512 -4.87 14.71 3.59
CA LYS A 512 -3.70 14.22 4.31
C LYS A 512 -3.70 12.69 4.22
N ASP A 513 -2.61 12.06 3.79
CA ASP A 513 -2.55 10.59 3.60
C ASP A 513 -2.67 9.84 4.93
N ASP A 514 -2.27 10.46 6.03
CA ASP A 514 -2.41 9.98 7.41
C ASP A 514 -3.80 10.25 8.02
N MET A 515 -4.79 10.71 7.24
CA MET A 515 -6.14 11.00 7.72
C MET A 515 -6.76 9.87 8.55
N LEU A 516 -6.48 8.62 8.18
CA LEU A 516 -6.96 7.41 8.87
C LEU A 516 -5.83 6.64 9.58
N ALA A 517 -4.67 7.25 9.80
CA ALA A 517 -3.58 6.64 10.57
C ALA A 517 -3.83 6.73 12.07
N SER A 518 -3.03 6.04 12.88
CA SER A 518 -3.09 6.21 14.33
C SER A 518 -2.63 7.62 14.71
N SER A 519 -3.19 8.17 15.79
CA SER A 519 -2.84 9.53 16.26
C SER A 519 -1.34 9.73 16.41
N SER A 520 -0.60 8.71 16.87
CA SER A 520 0.87 8.76 17.00
C SER A 520 1.59 8.97 15.66
N VAL A 521 1.14 8.29 14.60
CA VAL A 521 1.71 8.47 13.25
C VAL A 521 1.36 9.88 12.77
N SER A 522 0.11 10.30 12.94
CA SER A 522 -0.34 11.64 12.56
C SER A 522 0.46 12.74 13.30
N GLU A 523 0.77 12.56 14.58
CA GLU A 523 1.63 13.50 15.33
C GLU A 523 3.03 13.67 14.70
N ASP A 524 3.65 12.56 14.30
CA ASP A 524 4.99 12.59 13.70
C ASP A 524 4.96 13.19 12.28
N VAL A 525 3.91 12.90 11.51
CA VAL A 525 3.68 13.52 10.19
C VAL A 525 3.42 15.03 10.33
N GLU A 526 2.63 15.48 11.30
CA GLU A 526 2.38 16.92 11.53
C GLU A 526 3.66 17.67 11.94
N LYS A 527 4.59 17.03 12.66
CA LYS A 527 5.91 17.64 12.95
C LYS A 527 6.69 17.90 11.67
N LYS A 528 6.67 16.98 10.71
CA LYS A 528 7.32 17.14 9.40
C LYS A 528 6.62 18.21 8.54
N ARG A 529 5.29 18.30 8.63
CA ARG A 529 4.50 19.33 7.93
C ARG A 529 4.78 20.77 8.34
N LYS A 530 5.47 20.99 9.47
CA LYS A 530 5.95 22.32 9.87
C LYS A 530 7.03 22.87 8.93
N THR A 531 7.80 21.99 8.31
CA THR A 531 8.89 22.37 7.38
C THR A 531 8.54 22.06 5.92
N ASP A 532 7.77 21.00 5.68
CA ASP A 532 7.26 20.62 4.36
C ASP A 532 5.74 20.46 4.41
N HIS A 533 5.01 21.52 4.08
CA HIS A 533 3.54 21.56 4.14
C HIS A 533 2.84 20.53 3.23
N ASP A 534 3.54 19.99 2.23
CA ASP A 534 3.02 19.00 1.28
C ASP A 534 3.41 17.56 1.66
N PHE A 535 4.14 17.36 2.77
CA PHE A 535 4.57 16.05 3.22
C PHE A 535 3.37 15.12 3.44
N LEU A 536 3.33 14.01 2.68
CA LEU A 536 2.25 13.00 2.69
C LEU A 536 0.87 13.62 2.50
N VAL A 537 0.73 14.48 1.49
CA VAL A 537 -0.54 15.05 1.04
C VAL A 537 -0.79 14.59 -0.39
N SER A 538 -1.99 14.05 -0.63
CA SER A 538 -2.43 13.58 -1.94
C SER A 538 -3.67 14.32 -2.40
N LYS A 539 -3.86 14.40 -3.72
CA LYS A 539 -5.16 14.76 -4.29
C LYS A 539 -6.03 13.50 -4.30
N LEU A 540 -7.05 13.49 -3.46
CA LEU A 540 -7.95 12.36 -3.23
C LEU A 540 -9.29 12.60 -3.93
N THR A 541 -9.71 11.67 -4.78
CA THR A 541 -11.10 11.52 -5.21
C THR A 541 -11.77 10.47 -4.32
N THR A 542 -12.80 10.83 -3.56
CA THR A 542 -13.54 9.87 -2.73
C THR A 542 -14.98 9.78 -3.18
N MET A 543 -15.55 8.59 -3.20
CA MET A 543 -16.99 8.40 -3.26
C MET A 543 -17.59 8.97 -1.97
N GLY A 544 -18.59 9.85 -2.12
CA GLY A 544 -19.02 10.70 -1.03
C GLY A 544 -18.12 11.93 -0.83
N SER A 545 -18.09 12.47 0.39
CA SER A 545 -17.21 13.56 0.80
C SER A 545 -16.59 13.34 2.18
N LEU A 546 -15.57 14.12 2.56
CA LEU A 546 -14.96 14.02 3.88
C LEU A 546 -15.92 14.35 5.05
N LEU A 547 -17.12 14.84 4.75
CA LEU A 547 -18.17 15.19 5.73
C LEU A 547 -19.46 14.37 5.60
N THR A 548 -19.48 13.37 4.71
CA THR A 548 -20.64 12.47 4.58
C THR A 548 -20.30 11.10 5.15
N GLU A 549 -21.32 10.29 5.42
CA GLU A 549 -21.18 8.91 5.90
C GLU A 549 -22.34 8.05 5.39
N GLY A 550 -22.13 6.74 5.26
CA GLY A 550 -23.13 5.80 4.77
C GLY A 550 -22.92 5.39 3.31
N ASN A 551 -23.81 4.53 2.80
CA ASN A 551 -23.65 4.00 1.45
C ASN A 551 -23.96 5.07 0.40
N HIS A 552 -22.91 5.66 -0.17
CA HIS A 552 -22.96 6.72 -1.17
C HIS A 552 -23.36 6.23 -2.57
N MET A 553 -23.51 4.92 -2.77
CA MET A 553 -23.89 4.32 -4.04
C MET A 553 -25.28 3.68 -3.94
N TYR A 554 -26.15 4.04 -4.87
CA TYR A 554 -27.30 3.23 -5.22
C TYR A 554 -26.91 2.33 -6.39
N LEU A 555 -27.19 1.03 -6.26
CA LEU A 555 -27.11 0.04 -7.34
C LEU A 555 -28.38 -0.82 -7.26
N ASP A 556 -29.09 -1.00 -8.37
CA ASP A 556 -30.18 -1.97 -8.45
C ASP A 556 -29.60 -3.39 -8.57
N GLU A 557 -29.44 -4.05 -7.43
CA GLU A 557 -28.89 -5.41 -7.30
C GLU A 557 -29.65 -6.47 -8.10
N LYS A 558 -30.90 -6.19 -8.48
CA LYS A 558 -31.76 -7.11 -9.25
C LYS A 558 -31.72 -6.85 -10.75
N HIS A 559 -31.02 -5.81 -11.20
CA HIS A 559 -30.97 -5.46 -12.62
C HIS A 559 -30.16 -6.51 -13.42
N PRO A 560 -30.66 -7.00 -14.57
CA PRO A 560 -29.99 -8.05 -15.35
C PRO A 560 -28.60 -7.64 -15.84
N GLN A 561 -28.40 -6.35 -16.13
CA GLN A 561 -27.12 -5.80 -16.60
C GLN A 561 -26.22 -5.25 -15.48
N LYS A 562 -26.43 -5.60 -14.19
CA LYS A 562 -25.66 -5.01 -13.07
C LYS A 562 -24.14 -5.09 -13.23
N LYS A 563 -23.63 -6.16 -13.85
CA LYS A 563 -22.19 -6.34 -14.10
C LYS A 563 -21.69 -5.29 -15.11
N VAL A 564 -22.41 -5.10 -16.21
CA VAL A 564 -22.10 -4.06 -17.22
C VAL A 564 -22.15 -2.67 -16.60
N VAL A 565 -23.14 -2.41 -15.75
CA VAL A 565 -23.26 -1.13 -15.02
C VAL A 565 -22.06 -0.87 -14.11
N MET A 566 -21.55 -1.90 -13.42
CA MET A 566 -20.34 -1.78 -12.60
C MET A 566 -19.07 -1.54 -13.44
N GLU A 567 -18.94 -2.16 -14.62
CA GLU A 567 -17.84 -1.86 -15.54
C GLU A 567 -17.89 -0.39 -16.02
N LEU A 568 -19.09 0.13 -16.33
CA LEU A 568 -19.28 1.55 -16.65
C LEU A 568 -18.91 2.45 -15.46
N PHE A 569 -19.27 2.07 -14.23
CA PHE A 569 -18.86 2.77 -13.02
C PHE A 569 -17.34 2.87 -12.89
N PHE A 570 -16.60 1.77 -13.04
CA PHE A 570 -15.13 1.79 -12.97
C PHE A 570 -14.51 2.63 -14.09
N ARG A 571 -15.07 2.56 -15.30
CA ARG A 571 -14.63 3.37 -16.43
C ARG A 571 -14.78 4.86 -16.14
N GLU A 572 -15.97 5.30 -15.71
CA GLU A 572 -16.18 6.72 -15.41
C GLU A 572 -15.41 7.17 -14.16
N LEU A 573 -15.22 6.32 -13.15
CA LEU A 573 -14.37 6.61 -12.01
C LEU A 573 -12.91 6.82 -12.42
N ALA A 574 -12.39 6.01 -13.34
CA ALA A 574 -11.06 6.21 -13.92
C ALA A 574 -10.96 7.53 -14.70
N HIS A 575 -11.99 7.89 -15.47
CA HIS A 575 -12.06 9.19 -16.15
C HIS A 575 -12.05 10.37 -15.16
N ILE A 576 -12.80 10.27 -14.06
CA ILE A 576 -12.81 11.29 -13.00
C ILE A 576 -11.42 11.41 -12.37
N GLN A 577 -10.80 10.29 -11.99
CA GLN A 577 -9.44 10.29 -11.41
C GLN A 577 -8.44 11.02 -12.32
N GLU A 578 -8.48 10.73 -13.63
CA GLU A 578 -7.60 11.35 -14.62
C GLU A 578 -7.90 12.84 -14.81
N ALA A 579 -9.16 13.19 -15.08
CA ALA A 579 -9.58 14.57 -15.30
C ALA A 579 -9.26 15.47 -14.09
N ARG A 580 -9.43 14.93 -12.87
CA ARG A 580 -9.13 15.63 -11.63
C ARG A 580 -7.66 15.52 -11.22
N LYS A 581 -6.83 14.72 -11.91
CA LYS A 581 -5.42 14.45 -11.56
C LYS A 581 -5.25 13.94 -10.12
N ALA A 582 -6.16 13.07 -9.69
CA ALA A 582 -6.14 12.51 -8.33
C ALA A 582 -5.14 11.35 -8.24
N SER A 583 -4.22 11.42 -7.27
CA SER A 583 -3.25 10.36 -6.99
C SER A 583 -3.85 9.20 -6.21
N LEU A 584 -4.99 9.43 -5.54
CA LEU A 584 -5.68 8.47 -4.69
C LEU A 584 -7.18 8.48 -4.97
N VAL A 585 -7.80 7.30 -5.00
CA VAL A 585 -9.24 7.11 -5.14
C VAL A 585 -9.76 6.22 -4.01
N HIS A 586 -10.81 6.67 -3.31
CA HIS A 586 -11.50 5.89 -2.28
C HIS A 586 -12.94 5.59 -2.69
N VAL A 587 -13.32 4.31 -2.73
CA VAL A 587 -14.72 3.88 -2.79
C VAL A 587 -15.07 3.32 -1.41
N ARG A 588 -15.65 4.16 -0.57
CA ARG A 588 -15.79 3.93 0.88
C ARG A 588 -17.23 3.74 1.35
N ASP A 589 -17.37 3.37 2.62
CA ASP A 589 -18.65 3.08 3.26
C ASP A 589 -19.39 1.90 2.61
N MET A 590 -18.61 0.94 2.11
CA MET A 590 -19.06 -0.28 1.45
C MET A 590 -19.17 -1.45 2.43
N VAL A 591 -19.97 -2.44 2.07
CA VAL A 591 -20.03 -3.75 2.72
C VAL A 591 -19.23 -4.74 1.88
N SER A 592 -18.22 -5.36 2.47
CA SER A 592 -17.36 -6.33 1.78
C SER A 592 -18.09 -7.65 1.56
N THR A 593 -17.91 -8.22 0.36
CA THR A 593 -18.30 -9.59 -0.01
C THR A 593 -17.21 -10.14 -0.93
N THR A 594 -17.02 -11.45 -0.98
CA THR A 594 -15.98 -12.07 -1.82
C THR A 594 -16.11 -11.68 -3.30
N GLU A 595 -17.34 -11.61 -3.84
CA GLU A 595 -17.58 -11.18 -5.22
C GLU A 595 -17.15 -9.72 -5.45
N LEU A 596 -17.48 -8.83 -4.51
CA LEU A 596 -17.15 -7.42 -4.61
C LEU A 596 -15.64 -7.19 -4.45
N ASP A 597 -15.01 -7.87 -3.49
CA ASP A 597 -13.58 -7.79 -3.24
C ASP A 597 -12.78 -8.17 -4.50
N HIS A 598 -13.15 -9.28 -5.16
CA HIS A 598 -12.53 -9.70 -6.42
C HIS A 598 -12.75 -8.68 -7.55
N LEU A 599 -13.97 -8.17 -7.69
CA LEU A 599 -14.30 -7.19 -8.73
C LEU A 599 -13.47 -5.90 -8.58
N PHE A 600 -13.30 -5.40 -7.36
CA PHE A 600 -12.46 -4.22 -7.08
C PHE A 600 -10.97 -4.51 -7.27
N ALA A 601 -10.49 -5.69 -6.86
CA ALA A 601 -9.11 -6.12 -7.07
C ALA A 601 -8.75 -6.19 -8.56
N ASP A 602 -9.64 -6.72 -9.40
CA ASP A 602 -9.48 -6.77 -10.87
C ASP A 602 -9.37 -5.37 -11.49
N HIS A 603 -9.93 -4.35 -10.84
CA HIS A 603 -9.84 -2.93 -11.22
C HIS A 603 -8.72 -2.17 -10.52
N GLY A 604 -7.80 -2.87 -9.84
CA GLY A 604 -6.62 -2.28 -9.21
C GLY A 604 -6.89 -1.61 -7.87
N PHE A 605 -8.00 -1.92 -7.20
CA PHE A 605 -8.27 -1.45 -5.86
C PHE A 605 -7.85 -2.50 -4.82
N PHE A 606 -7.34 -2.05 -3.68
CA PHE A 606 -7.16 -2.91 -2.50
C PHE A 606 -8.15 -2.55 -1.41
N LYS A 607 -8.49 -3.53 -0.57
CA LYS A 607 -9.44 -3.36 0.53
C LYS A 607 -8.74 -2.75 1.74
N MET A 608 -9.36 -1.73 2.32
CA MET A 608 -8.93 -1.06 3.54
C MET A 608 -10.08 -1.00 4.55
N GLN A 609 -9.81 -1.35 5.80
CA GLN A 609 -10.78 -1.13 6.87
C GLN A 609 -10.96 0.37 7.16
N MET A 610 -12.20 0.86 7.14
CA MET A 610 -12.54 2.21 7.60
C MET A 610 -12.79 2.23 9.10
N PRO A 611 -12.67 3.39 9.79
CA PRO A 611 -13.09 3.52 11.19
C PRO A 611 -14.57 3.14 11.39
N SER A 612 -14.92 2.70 12.60
CA SER A 612 -16.31 2.36 12.91
C SER A 612 -17.20 3.59 12.82
N ASN A 613 -18.34 3.43 12.14
CA ASN A 613 -19.47 4.35 12.23
C ASN A 613 -20.37 3.93 13.39
N PHE A 614 -21.03 4.88 14.02
CA PHE A 614 -21.93 4.60 15.14
C PHE A 614 -23.35 5.01 14.81
N ILE A 615 -24.24 4.02 14.87
CA ILE A 615 -25.62 4.17 14.46
C ILE A 615 -26.52 3.90 15.65
N LEU A 616 -27.47 4.80 15.90
CA LEU A 616 -28.56 4.57 16.83
C LEU A 616 -29.84 4.42 16.02
N ASP A 617 -30.32 3.18 15.96
CA ASP A 617 -31.56 2.79 15.29
C ASP A 617 -32.77 2.85 16.25
N GLN A 618 -33.97 2.71 15.69
CA GLN A 618 -35.22 2.56 16.44
C GLN A 618 -35.54 3.76 17.34
N LEU A 619 -35.39 4.97 16.81
CA LEU A 619 -35.70 6.24 17.50
C LEU A 619 -37.20 6.51 17.73
N GLU A 620 -38.08 5.54 17.47
CA GLU A 620 -39.49 5.60 17.83
C GLU A 620 -39.67 5.29 19.34
N TRP A 621 -39.33 6.23 20.21
CA TRP A 621 -39.48 6.13 21.66
C TRP A 621 -40.46 7.17 22.21
N LYS A 622 -41.28 6.77 23.18
CA LYS A 622 -42.36 7.58 23.78
C LYS A 622 -41.86 8.52 24.89
N GLY A 623 -40.72 9.18 24.67
CA GLY A 623 -40.12 10.14 25.62
C GLY A 623 -39.01 9.57 26.52
N GLU A 624 -38.32 10.45 27.27
CA GLU A 624 -37.01 10.19 27.89
C GLU A 624 -36.92 8.90 28.71
N ALA A 625 -37.98 8.54 29.43
CA ALA A 625 -38.05 7.32 30.22
C ALA A 625 -37.94 6.04 29.35
N ASP A 626 -38.63 6.00 28.20
CA ASP A 626 -38.59 4.87 27.27
C ASP A 626 -37.19 4.71 26.66
N PHE A 627 -36.53 5.82 26.28
CA PHE A 627 -35.14 5.76 25.81
C PHE A 627 -34.18 5.24 26.87
N VAL A 628 -34.30 5.72 28.12
CA VAL A 628 -33.46 5.26 29.23
C VAL A 628 -33.64 3.75 29.43
N ASP A 629 -34.86 3.23 29.39
CA ASP A 629 -35.13 1.82 29.65
C ASP A 629 -34.59 0.88 28.55
N ARG A 630 -34.42 1.37 27.33
CA ARG A 630 -33.77 0.65 26.23
C ARG A 630 -32.25 0.55 26.36
N LEU A 631 -31.62 1.36 27.22
CA LEU A 631 -30.19 1.31 27.45
C LEU A 631 -29.79 0.14 28.37
N SER A 632 -28.57 -0.38 28.15
CA SER A 632 -27.96 -1.35 29.06
C SER A 632 -27.90 -0.80 30.50
N LYS A 633 -27.78 -1.68 31.52
CA LYS A 633 -27.64 -1.26 32.93
C LYS A 633 -26.53 -0.21 33.14
N LYS A 634 -25.39 -0.39 32.45
CA LYS A 634 -24.26 0.56 32.46
C LYS A 634 -24.59 1.86 31.70
N GLY A 635 -25.26 1.77 30.55
CA GLY A 635 -25.73 2.94 29.79
C GLY A 635 -26.70 3.80 30.58
N ARG A 636 -27.66 3.19 31.28
CA ARG A 636 -28.61 3.86 32.19
C ARG A 636 -27.91 4.63 33.29
N TYR A 637 -26.91 4.01 33.93
CA TYR A 637 -26.11 4.68 34.95
C TYR A 637 -25.40 5.93 34.38
N ASN A 638 -24.68 5.78 33.26
CA ASN A 638 -23.96 6.87 32.62
C ASN A 638 -24.89 8.00 32.19
N LEU A 639 -26.04 7.68 31.60
CA LEU A 639 -27.01 8.70 31.18
C LEU A 639 -27.58 9.46 32.39
N ARG A 640 -27.99 8.75 33.45
CA ARG A 640 -28.54 9.41 34.65
C ARG A 640 -27.51 10.27 35.39
N HIS A 641 -26.30 9.75 35.60
CA HIS A 641 -25.27 10.41 36.40
C HIS A 641 -24.50 11.49 35.64
N ASP A 642 -24.11 11.21 34.40
CA ASP A 642 -23.16 12.06 33.66
C ASP A 642 -23.85 13.06 32.73
N VAL A 643 -25.13 12.82 32.39
CA VAL A 643 -25.91 13.67 31.47
C VAL A 643 -27.11 14.30 32.20
N ILE A 644 -28.09 13.51 32.64
CA ILE A 644 -29.36 14.04 33.20
C ILE A 644 -29.10 14.87 34.46
N LYS A 645 -28.28 14.38 35.41
CA LYS A 645 -27.95 15.13 36.64
C LYS A 645 -27.20 16.44 36.38
N LYS A 646 -26.48 16.52 35.26
CA LYS A 646 -25.68 17.68 34.86
C LYS A 646 -26.44 18.65 33.97
N SER A 647 -27.57 18.24 33.39
CA SER A 647 -28.39 19.04 32.46
C SER A 647 -28.78 20.42 32.99
N LYS A 648 -28.98 20.59 34.31
CA LYS A 648 -29.29 21.86 34.95
C LYS A 648 -28.25 22.97 34.72
N HIS A 649 -27.00 22.60 34.46
CA HIS A 649 -25.91 23.54 34.18
C HIS A 649 -25.91 24.05 32.74
N PHE A 650 -26.85 23.58 31.91
CA PHE A 650 -26.86 23.86 30.49
C PHE A 650 -28.22 24.34 30.01
N THR A 651 -28.21 25.33 29.12
CA THR A 651 -29.35 25.72 28.31
C THR A 651 -29.11 25.28 26.86
N VAL A 652 -30.08 24.60 26.25
CA VAL A 652 -30.02 24.18 24.85
C VAL A 652 -30.73 25.21 23.99
N ARG A 653 -30.10 25.66 22.90
CA ARG A 653 -30.68 26.62 21.96
C ARG A 653 -30.62 26.07 20.53
N ILE A 654 -31.62 26.39 19.73
CA ILE A 654 -31.65 26.16 18.29
C ILE A 654 -31.90 27.52 17.64
N PRO A 655 -30.86 28.37 17.47
CA PRO A 655 -31.04 29.73 16.99
C PRO A 655 -31.57 29.74 15.56
N VAL A 656 -32.57 30.58 15.33
CA VAL A 656 -33.16 30.84 14.00
C VAL A 656 -32.57 32.11 13.39
N VAL A 657 -32.36 33.15 14.20
CA VAL A 657 -31.67 34.39 13.81
C VAL A 657 -30.23 34.30 14.32
N ILE A 658 -29.28 34.41 13.41
CA ILE A 658 -27.87 34.12 13.68
C ILE A 658 -27.03 35.34 13.33
N SER A 659 -26.29 35.82 14.31
CA SER A 659 -25.36 36.94 14.17
C SER A 659 -23.98 36.49 13.67
N GLY A 660 -23.22 37.41 13.08
CA GLY A 660 -21.85 37.14 12.66
C GLY A 660 -20.92 36.74 13.83
N ASP A 661 -21.17 37.27 15.04
CA ASP A 661 -20.43 36.88 16.25
C ASP A 661 -20.70 35.45 16.68
N GLN A 662 -21.93 34.96 16.51
CA GLN A 662 -22.26 33.55 16.77
C GLN A 662 -21.52 32.63 15.79
N ILE A 663 -21.50 32.96 14.50
CA ILE A 663 -20.77 32.18 13.49
C ILE A 663 -19.26 32.14 13.80
N ARG A 664 -18.67 33.27 14.20
CA ARG A 664 -17.27 33.33 14.67
C ARG A 664 -17.04 32.45 15.90
N ASN A 665 -17.95 32.47 16.87
CA ASN A 665 -17.87 31.61 18.05
C ASN A 665 -17.94 30.13 17.65
N TRP A 666 -18.84 29.74 16.75
CA TRP A 666 -18.94 28.37 16.25
C TRP A 666 -17.64 27.90 15.58
N TYR A 667 -17.06 28.74 14.73
CA TYR A 667 -15.79 28.41 14.07
C TYR A 667 -14.65 28.24 15.08
N HIS A 668 -14.59 29.11 16.10
CA HIS A 668 -13.62 28.99 17.18
C HIS A 668 -13.78 27.67 17.96
N LEU A 669 -15.01 27.30 18.33
CA LEU A 669 -15.30 26.03 19.01
C LEU A 669 -14.92 24.82 18.15
N TYR A 670 -15.20 24.87 16.85
CA TYR A 670 -14.75 23.85 15.88
C TYR A 670 -13.22 23.75 15.86
N LYS A 671 -12.51 24.88 15.77
CA LYS A 671 -11.04 24.92 15.75
C LYS A 671 -10.43 24.33 17.01
N GLN A 672 -11.06 24.49 18.18
CA GLN A 672 -10.60 23.83 19.40
C GLN A 672 -10.62 22.30 19.30
N VAL A 673 -11.70 21.73 18.75
CA VAL A 673 -11.80 20.27 18.49
C VAL A 673 -10.78 19.86 17.44
N LYS A 674 -10.74 20.58 16.32
CA LYS A 674 -9.88 20.26 15.18
C LYS A 674 -8.40 20.23 15.56
N ASN A 675 -7.94 21.21 16.33
CA ASN A 675 -6.54 21.32 16.75
C ASN A 675 -6.11 20.24 17.76
N ARG A 676 -7.07 19.51 18.36
CA ARG A 676 -6.81 18.42 19.32
C ARG A 676 -7.06 17.03 18.73
N SER A 677 -7.69 16.95 17.55
CA SER A 677 -8.10 15.67 16.94
C SER A 677 -7.09 15.21 15.90
N LEU A 678 -6.34 14.16 16.24
CA LEU A 678 -5.45 13.43 15.33
C LEU A 678 -5.97 12.03 14.98
N GLU A 679 -7.10 11.62 15.56
CA GLU A 679 -7.78 10.36 15.25
C GLU A 679 -8.36 10.36 13.83
N ILE A 680 -8.80 11.54 13.34
CA ILE A 680 -9.05 11.80 11.92
C ILE A 680 -8.33 13.08 11.52
N ASN A 681 -7.13 12.93 10.96
CA ASN A 681 -6.28 14.08 10.63
C ASN A 681 -6.64 14.68 9.26
N THR A 682 -7.54 15.67 9.26
CA THR A 682 -7.94 16.44 8.06
C THR A 682 -7.29 17.82 7.95
N PHE A 683 -7.53 18.54 6.85
CA PHE A 683 -7.35 20.00 6.79
C PHE A 683 -8.48 20.73 7.52
N ASP A 684 -8.30 22.04 7.74
CA ASP A 684 -9.33 22.89 8.33
C ASP A 684 -10.53 23.03 7.40
N LEU A 685 -11.75 23.01 7.95
CA LEU A 685 -12.97 23.32 7.22
C LEU A 685 -13.04 24.83 6.91
N PRO A 686 -13.61 25.24 5.77
CA PRO A 686 -13.74 26.64 5.40
C PRO A 686 -14.71 27.35 6.35
N PHE A 687 -14.41 28.61 6.69
CA PHE A 687 -15.32 29.46 7.48
C PHE A 687 -16.70 29.57 6.81
N ARG A 688 -16.71 29.60 5.48
CA ARG A 688 -17.92 29.64 4.64
C ARG A 688 -18.91 28.52 4.91
N LEU A 689 -18.44 27.35 5.36
CA LEU A 689 -19.33 26.26 5.77
C LEU A 689 -20.25 26.66 6.93
N PHE A 690 -19.73 27.42 7.88
CA PHE A 690 -20.45 27.88 9.07
C PHE A 690 -21.43 29.01 8.73
N GLU A 691 -21.08 29.86 7.76
CA GLU A 691 -22.00 30.84 7.17
C GLU A 691 -23.16 30.14 6.46
N ASN A 692 -22.87 29.09 5.69
CA ASN A 692 -23.89 28.30 5.01
C ASN A 692 -24.78 27.51 5.97
N PHE A 693 -24.23 26.96 7.06
CA PHE A 693 -25.03 26.38 8.13
C PHE A 693 -26.00 27.39 8.72
N ALA A 694 -25.59 28.66 8.87
CA ALA A 694 -26.44 29.68 9.46
C ALA A 694 -27.72 29.90 8.65
N ILE A 695 -27.61 29.96 7.32
CA ILE A 695 -28.72 30.25 6.41
C ILE A 695 -29.57 29.03 6.05
N HIS A 696 -29.04 27.82 6.13
CA HIS A 696 -29.74 26.64 5.63
C HIS A 696 -30.73 26.07 6.66
N GLN A 697 -31.98 25.83 6.23
CA GLN A 697 -33.06 25.37 7.12
C GLN A 697 -33.00 23.85 7.40
N GLU A 698 -32.48 23.05 6.47
CA GLU A 698 -32.31 21.59 6.67
C GLU A 698 -31.18 21.22 7.63
N TRP A 699 -30.41 22.22 8.10
CA TRP A 699 -29.33 22.01 9.06
C TRP A 699 -29.72 22.60 10.40
N ASP A 700 -29.81 21.74 11.42
CA ASP A 700 -30.01 22.15 12.80
C ASP A 700 -28.68 22.60 13.41
N LYS A 701 -28.73 23.68 14.19
CA LYS A 701 -27.60 24.31 14.87
C LYS A 701 -27.84 24.18 16.36
N LEU A 702 -27.46 23.06 16.93
CA LEU A 702 -27.75 22.77 18.33
C LEU A 702 -26.66 23.38 19.21
N GLU A 703 -26.97 24.48 19.88
CA GLU A 703 -26.07 25.15 20.82
C GLU A 703 -26.31 24.66 22.24
N LEU A 704 -25.23 24.43 22.97
CA LEU A 704 -25.22 24.16 24.41
C LEU A 704 -24.50 25.29 25.11
N CYS A 705 -25.23 26.10 25.87
CA CYS A 705 -24.69 27.21 26.65
C CYS A 705 -24.62 26.83 28.12
N LEU A 706 -23.54 27.19 28.82
CA LEU A 706 -23.54 27.16 30.28
C LEU A 706 -24.60 28.10 30.84
N GLU A 707 -25.20 27.70 31.96
CA GLU A 707 -26.16 28.54 32.69
C GLU A 707 -25.57 29.92 32.98
N GLY A 708 -26.31 30.98 32.60
CA GLY A 708 -25.85 32.37 32.73
C GLY A 708 -24.90 32.87 31.63
N SER A 709 -24.53 32.05 30.64
CA SER A 709 -23.73 32.47 29.49
C SER A 709 -24.58 32.71 28.25
N ASP A 710 -24.33 33.82 27.55
CA ASP A 710 -24.92 34.10 26.23
C ASP A 710 -24.17 33.43 25.08
N LYS A 711 -22.92 33.01 25.32
CA LYS A 711 -22.11 32.30 24.33
C LYS A 711 -22.29 30.79 24.47
N ALA A 712 -22.41 30.12 23.32
CA ALA A 712 -22.39 28.66 23.25
C ALA A 712 -21.04 28.13 23.71
N SER A 713 -21.09 27.10 24.57
CA SER A 713 -19.94 26.32 25.04
C SER A 713 -19.71 25.09 24.16
N ALA A 714 -20.74 24.59 23.50
CA ALA A 714 -20.64 23.61 22.42
C ALA A 714 -21.69 23.88 21.34
N VAL A 715 -21.42 23.42 20.13
CA VAL A 715 -22.35 23.48 19.00
C VAL A 715 -22.23 22.21 18.15
N VAL A 716 -23.36 21.67 17.70
CA VAL A 716 -23.42 20.60 16.70
C VAL A 716 -24.27 21.03 15.51
N PHE A 717 -23.73 20.82 14.32
CA PHE A 717 -24.42 20.99 13.06
C PHE A 717 -24.89 19.64 12.55
N SER A 718 -26.20 19.46 12.46
CA SER A 718 -26.82 18.21 12.06
C SER A 718 -27.69 18.38 10.82
N HIS A 719 -27.51 17.51 9.84
CA HIS A 719 -28.39 17.44 8.67
C HIS A 719 -29.69 16.71 9.03
N LYS A 720 -30.82 17.28 8.65
CA LYS A 720 -32.15 16.69 8.77
C LYS A 720 -32.52 16.01 7.45
N GLY A 721 -32.15 14.74 7.32
CA GLY A 721 -32.60 13.93 6.18
C GLY A 721 -34.04 13.46 6.35
N ARG A 722 -34.56 12.73 5.35
CA ARG A 722 -35.94 12.21 5.37
C ARG A 722 -36.22 11.20 6.49
N ARG A 723 -35.21 10.42 6.87
CA ARG A 723 -35.30 9.35 7.90
C ARG A 723 -34.15 9.39 8.90
N VAL A 724 -33.06 10.05 8.53
CA VAL A 724 -31.78 9.99 9.22
C VAL A 724 -31.41 11.39 9.70
N TYR A 725 -31.05 11.48 10.97
CA TYR A 725 -30.47 12.69 11.55
C TYR A 725 -28.95 12.50 11.66
N SER A 726 -28.18 13.35 10.97
CA SER A 726 -26.73 13.18 10.83
C SER A 726 -25.98 14.37 11.43
N PRO A 727 -25.53 14.33 12.70
CA PRO A 727 -24.51 15.24 13.21
C PRO A 727 -23.20 15.13 12.42
N VAL A 728 -22.79 16.23 11.77
CA VAL A 728 -21.61 16.24 10.88
C VAL A 728 -20.44 17.00 11.47
N VAL A 729 -20.68 18.18 12.06
CA VAL A 729 -19.63 19.04 12.63
C VAL A 729 -19.96 19.34 14.08
N ILE A 730 -18.97 19.15 14.96
CA ILE A 730 -19.04 19.54 16.37
C ILE A 730 -17.93 20.53 16.71
N GLY A 731 -18.28 21.54 17.51
CA GLY A 731 -17.34 22.43 18.18
C GLY A 731 -17.61 22.41 19.67
N MET A 732 -16.56 22.46 20.49
CA MET A 732 -16.70 22.52 21.94
C MET A 732 -15.55 23.29 22.58
N ASP A 733 -15.85 23.91 23.71
CA ASP A 733 -14.89 24.61 24.55
C ASP A 733 -14.30 23.65 25.59
N TYR A 734 -13.01 23.35 25.45
CA TYR A 734 -12.31 22.49 26.39
C TYR A 734 -11.90 23.19 27.69
N ALA A 735 -12.16 24.50 27.82
CA ALA A 735 -11.99 25.21 29.08
C ALA A 735 -13.13 24.94 30.08
N VAL A 736 -14.26 24.39 29.62
CA VAL A 736 -15.38 23.98 30.47
C VAL A 736 -14.96 22.82 31.37
N ASP A 737 -15.43 22.82 32.62
CA ASP A 737 -15.15 21.77 33.60
C ASP A 737 -15.41 20.36 33.01
N PRO A 738 -14.37 19.50 32.91
CA PRO A 738 -14.50 18.15 32.38
C PRO A 738 -15.56 17.29 33.09
N ASN A 739 -15.87 17.58 34.36
CA ASN A 739 -16.90 16.87 35.14
C ASN A 739 -18.34 17.18 34.70
N LEU A 740 -18.52 18.11 33.76
CA LEU A 740 -19.79 18.41 33.12
C LEU A 740 -20.02 17.59 31.83
N TYR A 741 -19.02 16.81 31.39
CA TYR A 741 -19.12 15.88 30.25
C TYR A 741 -19.73 16.50 28.99
N LEU A 742 -19.26 17.70 28.63
CA LEU A 742 -19.85 18.56 27.59
C LEU A 742 -20.13 17.82 26.26
N TYR A 743 -19.19 17.00 25.77
CA TYR A 743 -19.37 16.20 24.56
C TYR A 743 -20.52 15.19 24.67
N ARG A 744 -20.60 14.47 25.80
CA ARG A 744 -21.67 13.48 26.03
C ARG A 744 -23.02 14.15 26.19
N GLN A 745 -23.06 15.28 26.90
CA GLN A 745 -24.26 16.09 27.00
C GLN A 745 -24.75 16.46 25.60
N MET A 746 -23.83 16.86 24.71
CA MET A 746 -24.17 17.23 23.35
C MET A 746 -24.69 16.06 22.50
N LEU A 747 -24.05 14.90 22.55
CA LEU A 747 -24.55 13.69 21.88
C LEU A 747 -25.97 13.33 22.34
N TYR A 748 -26.27 13.47 23.63
CA TYR A 748 -27.61 13.22 24.15
C TYR A 748 -28.65 14.22 23.61
N GLN A 749 -28.31 15.50 23.52
CA GLN A 749 -29.24 16.49 22.95
C GLN A 749 -29.50 16.24 21.45
N VAL A 750 -28.51 15.73 20.71
CA VAL A 750 -28.69 15.26 19.32
C VAL A 750 -29.74 14.14 19.25
N ILE A 751 -29.68 13.16 20.16
CA ILE A 751 -30.66 12.05 20.22
C ILE A 751 -32.05 12.57 20.54
N LYS A 752 -32.16 13.45 21.55
CA LYS A 752 -33.43 14.05 21.95
C LYS A 752 -34.07 14.80 20.78
N ARG A 753 -33.26 15.62 20.09
CA ARG A 753 -33.71 16.39 18.93
C ARG A 753 -34.17 15.49 17.78
N ALA A 754 -33.44 14.41 17.50
CA ALA A 754 -33.85 13.44 16.49
C ALA A 754 -35.20 12.78 16.82
N GLY A 755 -35.43 12.44 18.09
CA GLY A 755 -36.71 11.91 18.58
C GLY A 755 -37.86 12.92 18.44
N GLU A 756 -37.63 14.19 18.80
CA GLU A 756 -38.61 15.28 18.63
C GLU A 756 -39.01 15.49 17.16
N LEU A 757 -38.07 15.26 16.24
CA LEU A 757 -38.29 15.36 14.79
C LEU A 757 -38.91 14.08 14.19
N GLY A 758 -39.13 13.03 14.97
CA GLY A 758 -39.66 11.75 14.48
C GLY A 758 -38.72 11.00 13.54
N MET A 759 -37.40 11.22 13.68
CA MET A 759 -36.39 10.55 12.86
C MET A 759 -36.30 9.06 13.24
N GLN A 760 -35.93 8.20 12.29
CA GLN A 760 -35.84 6.75 12.52
C GLN A 760 -34.46 6.32 13.02
N GLN A 761 -33.42 7.05 12.60
CA GLN A 761 -32.02 6.73 12.84
C GLN A 761 -31.20 8.00 13.12
N VAL A 762 -30.23 7.92 14.03
CA VAL A 762 -29.13 8.89 14.16
C VAL A 762 -27.84 8.22 13.73
N ARG A 763 -27.08 8.87 12.85
CA ARG A 763 -25.73 8.46 12.49
C ARG A 763 -24.72 9.43 13.09
N PHE A 764 -23.87 8.95 13.97
CA PHE A 764 -22.96 9.77 14.75
C PHE A 764 -21.59 9.98 14.10
N GLY A 765 -21.36 9.49 12.88
CA GLY A 765 -20.04 9.48 12.27
C GLY A 765 -19.02 8.61 13.00
N PHE A 766 -17.77 8.82 12.60
CA PHE A 766 -16.57 8.15 13.10
C PHE A 766 -16.09 8.74 14.44
N THR A 767 -15.16 8.05 15.13
CA THR A 767 -14.49 8.44 16.39
C THR A 767 -15.35 8.43 17.66
N ALA A 768 -14.73 8.68 18.81
CA ALA A 768 -15.38 8.81 20.12
C ALA A 768 -16.25 7.62 20.50
N ASP A 769 -15.79 6.42 20.14
CA ASP A 769 -16.48 5.13 20.25
C ASP A 769 -17.10 4.89 21.62
N ILE A 770 -16.33 5.15 22.68
CA ILE A 770 -16.74 4.92 24.06
C ILE A 770 -17.96 5.77 24.41
N GLU A 771 -17.97 7.05 24.01
CA GLU A 771 -19.03 7.99 24.35
C GLU A 771 -20.32 7.67 23.62
N LYS A 772 -20.23 7.25 22.35
CA LYS A 772 -21.40 6.86 21.54
C LYS A 772 -22.01 5.54 22.00
N ARG A 773 -21.20 4.53 22.34
CA ARG A 773 -21.69 3.26 22.91
C ARG A 773 -22.40 3.43 24.25
N LYS A 774 -21.96 4.39 25.09
CA LYS A 774 -22.62 4.69 26.37
C LYS A 774 -24.06 5.17 26.19
N LEU A 775 -24.41 5.72 25.03
CA LEU A 775 -25.74 6.19 24.65
C LEU A 775 -26.51 5.18 23.77
N GLY A 776 -26.04 3.93 23.68
CA GLY A 776 -26.75 2.85 22.99
C GLY A 776 -26.47 2.74 21.49
N ALA A 777 -25.60 3.59 20.93
CA ALA A 777 -25.23 3.47 19.52
C ALA A 777 -24.41 2.19 19.27
N GLN A 778 -24.70 1.52 18.16
CA GLN A 778 -24.04 0.30 17.71
C GLN A 778 -22.96 0.65 16.67
N ALA A 779 -21.84 -0.07 16.73
CA ALA A 779 -20.77 0.09 15.76
C ALA A 779 -21.11 -0.66 14.47
N TRP A 780 -21.03 0.04 13.35
CA TRP A 780 -21.03 -0.52 12.01
C TRP A 780 -19.64 -0.31 11.42
N GLN A 781 -19.04 -1.36 10.86
CA GLN A 781 -17.68 -1.32 10.33
C GLN A 781 -17.68 -1.37 8.79
N PRO A 782 -17.63 -0.22 8.11
CA PRO A 782 -17.49 -0.21 6.66
C PRO A 782 -16.08 -0.56 6.20
N VAL A 783 -15.97 -0.91 4.92
CA VAL A 783 -14.69 -0.96 4.20
C VAL A 783 -14.59 0.17 3.18
N ALA A 784 -13.36 0.46 2.78
CA ALA A 784 -13.06 1.25 1.60
C ALA A 784 -12.20 0.45 0.64
N TYR A 785 -12.50 0.55 -0.65
CA TYR A 785 -11.61 0.10 -1.71
C TYR A 785 -10.77 1.30 -2.14
N VAL A 786 -9.46 1.14 -2.09
CA VAL A 786 -8.49 2.19 -2.32
C VAL A 786 -7.71 1.88 -3.59
N ASN A 787 -7.61 2.86 -4.48
CA ASN A 787 -6.79 2.79 -5.68
C ASN A 787 -5.81 3.95 -5.68
N ALA A 788 -4.52 3.65 -5.72
CA ALA A 788 -3.45 4.62 -5.72
C ALA A 788 -2.65 4.53 -7.02
N ILE A 789 -2.09 5.64 -7.50
CA ILE A 789 -1.18 5.66 -8.66
C ILE A 789 0.15 4.98 -8.30
N ASP A 790 0.66 5.20 -7.09
CA ASP A 790 1.80 4.50 -6.52
C ASP A 790 1.54 4.15 -5.04
N ASN A 791 2.38 3.30 -4.46
CA ASN A 791 2.29 2.86 -3.06
C ASN A 791 3.26 3.61 -2.12
N TYR A 792 4.04 4.58 -2.62
CA TYR A 792 5.12 5.20 -1.85
C TYR A 792 4.60 5.86 -0.57
N ASN A 793 3.55 6.67 -0.64
CA ASN A 793 3.02 7.35 0.56
C ASN A 793 2.44 6.34 1.57
N LEU A 794 1.85 5.24 1.10
CA LEU A 794 1.31 4.18 1.96
C LEU A 794 2.43 3.43 2.69
N GLU A 795 3.50 3.07 1.98
CA GLU A 795 4.66 2.41 2.56
C GLU A 795 5.47 3.34 3.48
N ALA A 796 5.62 4.60 3.11
CA ALA A 796 6.22 5.62 3.96
C ALA A 796 5.44 5.78 5.28
N LEU A 797 4.10 5.81 5.24
CA LEU A 797 3.27 5.81 6.45
C LEU A 797 3.44 4.53 7.28
N GLY A 798 3.48 3.36 6.62
CA GLY A 798 3.78 2.08 7.27
C GLY A 798 5.16 2.07 7.92
N SER A 799 6.14 2.76 7.32
CA SER A 799 7.48 2.88 7.86
C SER A 799 7.53 3.72 9.15
N LEU A 800 6.64 4.71 9.29
CA LEU A 800 6.51 5.55 10.49
C LEU A 800 5.71 4.87 11.60
N ALA A 801 4.86 3.89 11.27
CA ALA A 801 4.08 3.18 12.27
C ALA A 801 4.99 2.35 13.18
N LEU A 802 4.97 2.68 14.48
CA LEU A 802 5.54 1.79 15.50
C LEU A 802 4.69 0.50 15.54
N PRO A 803 5.31 -0.69 15.64
CA PRO A 803 4.56 -1.91 15.94
C PRO A 803 3.73 -1.67 17.20
N GLN A 804 2.41 -1.83 17.09
CA GLN A 804 1.51 -1.65 18.23
C GLN A 804 1.98 -2.58 19.34
N LYS A 805 2.22 -2.03 20.53
CA LYS A 805 2.34 -2.86 21.73
C LYS A 805 1.00 -3.54 21.89
N ASN A 806 0.91 -4.82 21.53
CA ASN A 806 -0.15 -5.68 22.04
C ASN A 806 0.03 -5.68 23.56
N HIS A 807 -0.82 -4.92 24.24
CA HIS A 807 -0.94 -4.91 25.69
C HIS A 807 -1.86 -6.04 26.14
#